data_AF-A0A8X8WHW0-F1
#
_entry.id   AF-A0A8X8WHW0-F1
#
_cell.length_a   1.000
_cell.length_b   1.000
_cell.length_c   1.000
_cell.angle_alpha   90.00
_cell.angle_beta   90.00
_cell.angle_gamma   90.00
#
_symmetry.space_group_name_H-M   'P 1'
#
loop_
_entity.id
_entity.type
_entity.pdbx_description
1 polymer ?
#
loop_
_entity_poly.entity_id
_entity_poly.type
_entity_poly.pdbx_seq_one_letter_code
_entity_poly.pdbx_strand_id
1 'polypeptide(L)'
;MGGGFRVLHLVRPFLSFLPEVQSADRKVPFREKVIYTVISLFIFLVCSQLPLYGIHSTTGADPFYWMRVILASNRGTVMELGITPIVTSGLVMQLLAGSKIIEVDNNVREDRVLLNGAQKLLGILIAVGEAVAYVLSGMYGSVGQLGVGNAILIILQLCFAGIIVICLDELLQKGYGLGSGISLFIATNICENIIWKAFSPTTINSGRGAEFEGAVIALFHLLITRTDKVRALREAFYRQNLPNVTNLLATVLVFLIVIYFQGFRVVLPVRSKNARGQQGSYPIKLFYTSNMPIILQSALVSNLYFISQLLYRKYSGNFLVNLLGKWKESEYSGQSVPVGGLAYYITAPSSLSDILGNPFHGLFYIVFMLSACALFSKTWIEVSGSSAKDVAKQLKEQQMVMPGHRESNLQKELNRYIPTAAAFGGVCIGALTVLADLMGAIGSGTGILLAVTIIYQYFETFEKEKASELGFFGVEELLVFSASVDRKAQIHSFTRLKISGEARLTFGCWWIGSLAFGLMDSVKRSVVTPSKSGLARAIVKALHIRVVTGVAPDDDGILKDHFKHVDKDEEELLQDDGMVQEAFLSKLFASVTAVKAAYAEMQFAQSPHDADGIQAADRMVVSQLKYLSELKQAYLTKQLNEASPATTLLLSEIQERKSSLRIYEVTAKKLESQLQLKEAEAASLRGKLLDANKANMLLEKRLSSSWQFVIPDTRAADFLSYHRQTLKSIRSFVQLLIKEMGSAGWDLDAAADSIEPGTCFRNPSHKCFVFESFVCKQMFDGFNCPDFSSEKAMPERDKRHVLFLNRYIELISAKPKSPFASFCHAKYLRVVHPKMEASLFGSLESIASSEPLETPFFSAFCEMAKRVWLLRHLALSFESGVSTFQAKKGDRFSEVYMESLGDDARLQPEPLVALSVVPGFKIGKTIVQCQVYLC
;
A
#
# COMPACT_ATOMS: atom_id res chain seq x y z
N MET A 1 37.68 -11.44 7.33
CA MET A 1 38.07 -10.49 8.39
C MET A 1 38.25 -9.12 7.76
N GLY A 2 37.39 -8.19 8.14
CA GLY A 2 37.39 -6.78 7.71
C GLY A 2 36.52 -6.02 8.70
N GLY A 3 36.89 -6.06 9.98
CA GLY A 3 36.16 -5.43 11.07
C GLY A 3 36.43 -3.93 11.08
N GLY A 4 35.90 -3.21 10.09
CA GLY A 4 35.75 -1.77 10.19
C GLY A 4 34.70 -1.47 11.25
N PHE A 5 35.01 -0.58 12.20
CA PHE A 5 34.09 -0.10 13.20
C PHE A 5 32.91 0.59 12.49
N ARG A 6 31.83 -0.14 12.20
CA ARG A 6 30.66 0.43 11.51
C ARG A 6 29.92 1.32 12.51
N VAL A 7 29.87 2.62 12.22
CA VAL A 7 29.19 3.64 13.04
C VAL A 7 27.73 3.25 13.36
N LEU A 8 27.08 2.48 12.48
CA LEU A 8 25.73 1.94 12.71
C LEU A 8 25.59 1.07 13.97
N HIS A 9 26.64 0.37 14.41
CA HIS A 9 26.58 -0.45 15.63
C HIS A 9 26.53 0.39 16.91
N LEU A 10 26.91 1.67 16.86
CA LEU A 10 26.80 2.60 18.00
C LEU A 10 25.34 2.90 18.37
N VAL A 11 24.40 2.69 17.43
CA VAL A 11 22.97 2.96 17.60
C VAL A 11 22.23 1.76 18.23
N ARG A 12 22.83 0.56 18.22
CA ARG A 12 22.23 -0.66 18.79
C ARG A 12 21.68 -0.52 20.23
N PRO A 13 22.40 0.07 21.20
CA PRO A 13 21.87 0.20 22.56
C PRO A 13 20.66 1.13 22.65
N PHE A 14 20.54 2.11 21.74
CA PHE A 14 19.43 3.06 21.74
C PHE A 14 18.17 2.51 21.06
N LEU A 15 18.29 1.52 20.18
CA LEU A 15 17.15 0.88 19.50
C LEU A 15 16.14 0.29 20.48
N SER A 16 16.59 -0.32 21.57
CA SER A 16 15.69 -0.94 22.56
C SER A 16 14.84 0.08 23.34
N PHE A 17 15.22 1.36 23.33
CA PHE A 17 14.49 2.42 24.05
C PHE A 17 13.56 3.24 23.14
N LEU A 18 13.68 3.08 21.82
CA LEU A 18 12.90 3.86 20.86
C LEU A 18 11.50 3.24 20.67
N PRO A 19 10.42 4.04 20.74
CA PRO A 19 9.05 3.51 20.60
C PRO A 19 8.77 3.15 19.14
N GLU A 20 8.92 1.89 18.72
CA GLU A 20 8.78 1.46 17.32
C GLU A 20 7.36 0.94 16.99
N VAL A 21 6.80 1.30 15.83
CA VAL A 21 5.51 0.77 15.36
C VAL A 21 5.73 -0.63 14.78
N GLN A 22 5.01 -1.67 15.21
CA GLN A 22 5.22 -3.02 14.66
C GLN A 22 4.82 -3.07 13.17
N SER A 23 5.68 -3.66 12.32
CA SER A 23 5.33 -3.94 10.91
C SER A 23 4.16 -4.92 10.84
N ALA A 24 3.23 -4.72 9.90
CA ALA A 24 2.07 -5.59 9.78
C ALA A 24 2.49 -7.05 9.51
N ASP A 25 2.06 -7.97 10.38
CA ASP A 25 2.38 -9.41 10.26
C ASP A 25 1.69 -10.04 9.04
N ARG A 26 0.56 -9.46 8.61
CA ARG A 26 -0.19 -9.82 7.40
C ARG A 26 -0.27 -8.63 6.44
N LYS A 27 -0.46 -8.90 5.14
CA LYS A 27 -0.78 -7.84 4.18
C LYS A 27 -2.11 -7.19 4.58
N VAL A 28 -2.05 -5.90 4.91
CA VAL A 28 -3.23 -5.10 5.26
C VAL A 28 -4.09 -4.91 4.00
N PRO A 29 -5.39 -5.24 4.03
CA PRO A 29 -6.28 -5.03 2.90
C PRO A 29 -6.43 -3.53 2.61
N PHE A 30 -6.67 -3.18 1.35
CA PHE A 30 -6.75 -1.79 0.89
C PHE A 30 -7.74 -0.93 1.66
N ARG A 31 -8.92 -1.48 2.02
CA ARG A 31 -9.91 -0.76 2.82
C ARG A 31 -9.36 -0.35 4.19
N GLU A 32 -8.65 -1.25 4.86
CA GLU A 32 -7.99 -0.94 6.14
C GLU A 32 -6.91 0.13 5.93
N LYS A 33 -6.10 0.03 4.86
CA LYS A 33 -5.06 1.04 4.58
C LYS A 33 -5.63 2.45 4.36
N VAL A 34 -6.75 2.56 3.64
CA VAL A 34 -7.44 3.84 3.45
C VAL A 34 -7.91 4.39 4.79
N ILE A 35 -8.49 3.56 5.66
CA ILE A 35 -8.97 3.97 6.99
C ILE A 35 -7.81 4.48 7.85
N TYR A 36 -6.69 3.76 7.92
CA TYR A 36 -5.50 4.22 8.65
C TYR A 36 -4.97 5.55 8.10
N THR A 37 -4.92 5.69 6.78
CA THR A 37 -4.49 6.94 6.13
C THR A 37 -5.39 8.12 6.52
N VAL A 38 -6.72 7.92 6.55
CA VAL A 38 -7.69 8.96 6.96
C VAL A 38 -7.56 9.29 8.45
N ILE A 39 -7.40 8.28 9.31
CA ILE A 39 -7.22 8.49 10.75
C ILE A 39 -5.94 9.28 11.04
N SER A 40 -4.81 8.91 10.42
CA SER A 40 -3.55 9.64 10.57
C SER A 40 -3.67 11.09 10.10
N LEU A 41 -4.37 11.33 8.98
CA LEU A 41 -4.62 12.68 8.47
C LEU A 41 -5.52 13.50 9.41
N PHE A 42 -6.55 12.87 9.99
CA PHE A 42 -7.42 13.52 10.96
C PHE A 42 -6.66 13.94 12.22
N ILE A 43 -5.82 13.05 12.77
CA ILE A 43 -4.97 13.39 13.93
C ILE A 43 -4.05 14.56 13.59
N PHE A 44 -3.42 14.54 12.41
CA PHE A 44 -2.55 15.63 11.95
C PHE A 44 -3.28 16.98 11.85
N LEU A 45 -4.50 17.00 11.29
CA LEU A 45 -5.33 18.21 11.18
C LEU A 45 -5.74 18.74 12.56
N VAL A 46 -6.15 17.86 13.48
CA VAL A 46 -6.51 18.27 14.85
C VAL A 46 -5.30 18.88 15.56
N CYS A 47 -4.13 18.23 15.48
CA CYS A 47 -2.89 18.78 16.05
C CYS A 47 -2.51 20.14 15.46
N SER A 48 -2.79 20.36 14.16
CA SER A 48 -2.50 21.62 13.46
C SER A 48 -3.39 22.80 13.89
N GLN A 49 -4.46 22.53 14.63
CA GLN A 49 -5.42 23.53 15.11
C GLN A 49 -5.37 23.74 16.62
N LEU A 50 -4.73 22.83 17.38
CA LEU A 50 -4.61 22.95 18.83
C LEU A 50 -3.57 24.02 19.19
N PRO A 51 -3.94 25.10 19.91
CA PRO A 51 -3.01 26.11 20.36
C PRO A 51 -2.11 25.58 21.49
N LEU A 52 -0.86 26.05 21.53
CA LEU A 52 0.07 25.75 22.61
C LEU A 52 -0.31 26.45 23.92
N TYR A 53 -0.09 25.78 25.04
CA TYR A 53 -0.32 26.35 26.36
C TYR A 53 0.85 27.26 26.79
N GLY A 54 0.56 28.44 27.32
CA GLY A 54 1.57 29.36 27.88
C GLY A 54 2.12 30.43 26.93
N ILE A 55 1.54 30.61 25.73
CA ILE A 55 1.90 31.71 24.82
C ILE A 55 1.18 32.99 25.25
N HIS A 56 1.94 34.02 25.68
CA HIS A 56 1.40 35.32 26.10
C HIS A 56 1.59 36.45 25.07
N SER A 57 2.46 36.27 24.06
CA SER A 57 2.68 37.27 23.01
C SER A 57 2.80 36.64 21.62
N THR A 58 1.79 36.83 20.78
CA THR A 58 1.80 36.42 19.36
C THR A 58 2.27 37.54 18.41
N THR A 59 2.57 38.73 18.95
CA THR A 59 2.83 39.98 18.21
C THR A 59 4.29 40.16 17.77
N GLY A 60 4.93 39.11 17.26
CA GLY A 60 6.30 39.18 16.70
C GLY A 60 6.33 38.82 15.22
N ALA A 61 7.21 39.44 14.41
CA ALA A 61 7.42 39.04 13.02
C ALA A 61 8.00 37.62 12.94
N ASP A 62 7.32 36.72 12.21
CA ASP A 62 7.68 35.31 12.07
C ASP A 62 8.89 35.13 11.14
N PRO A 63 10.07 34.70 11.65
CA PRO A 63 11.26 34.49 10.84
C PRO A 63 11.13 33.32 9.85
N PHE A 64 10.21 32.39 10.11
CA PHE A 64 10.08 31.14 9.37
C PHE A 64 8.90 31.10 8.41
N TYR A 65 8.26 32.25 8.14
CA TYR A 65 7.05 32.32 7.32
C TYR A 65 7.15 31.55 5.99
N TRP A 66 8.26 31.73 5.26
CA TRP A 66 8.52 31.05 3.98
C TRP A 66 8.82 29.56 4.13
N MET A 67 9.37 29.14 5.27
CA MET A 67 9.72 27.75 5.56
C MET A 67 8.47 26.95 5.98
N ARG A 68 7.52 27.58 6.68
CA ARG A 68 6.31 26.94 7.22
C ARG A 68 5.43 26.25 6.19
N VAL A 69 5.34 26.81 4.98
CA VAL A 69 4.55 26.24 3.87
C VAL A 69 5.07 24.84 3.48
N ILE A 70 6.39 24.66 3.46
CA ILE A 70 7.02 23.37 3.08
C ILE A 70 7.02 22.41 4.27
N LEU A 71 7.21 22.94 5.48
CA LEU A 71 7.30 22.17 6.71
C LEU A 71 5.95 21.78 7.31
N ALA A 72 4.85 22.15 6.66
CA ALA A 72 3.49 21.93 7.14
C ALA A 72 3.32 22.35 8.62
N SER A 73 3.82 23.54 8.97
CA SER A 73 3.85 24.06 10.34
C SER A 73 2.95 25.29 10.47
N ASN A 74 2.14 25.32 11.52
CA ASN A 74 1.29 26.45 11.88
C ASN A 74 1.82 27.11 13.16
N ARG A 75 1.92 28.44 13.15
CA ARG A 75 2.45 29.21 14.28
C ARG A 75 1.54 29.13 15.50
N GLY A 76 2.13 28.94 16.68
CA GLY A 76 1.42 28.94 17.95
C GLY A 76 0.55 27.70 18.19
N THR A 77 0.72 26.66 17.36
CA THR A 77 0.01 25.39 17.48
C THR A 77 0.95 24.28 17.93
N VAL A 78 0.39 23.18 18.40
CA VAL A 78 1.15 21.97 18.77
C VAL A 78 2.03 21.48 17.61
N MET A 79 1.68 21.81 16.36
CA MET A 79 2.42 21.48 15.14
C MET A 79 3.43 22.55 14.71
N GLU A 80 3.98 23.34 15.64
CA GLU A 80 4.94 24.40 15.29
C GLU A 80 6.29 23.86 14.75
N LEU A 81 6.75 22.69 15.20
CA LEU A 81 7.89 22.01 14.54
C LEU A 81 7.50 21.39 13.19
N GLY A 82 6.22 21.13 12.95
CA GLY A 82 5.72 20.50 11.73
C GLY A 82 6.39 19.16 11.45
N ILE A 83 6.74 18.93 10.18
CA ILE A 83 7.49 17.75 9.72
C ILE A 83 9.02 17.98 9.67
N THR A 84 9.51 19.12 10.19
CA THR A 84 10.93 19.52 10.10
C THR A 84 11.89 18.46 10.63
N PRO A 85 11.69 17.89 11.84
CA PRO A 85 12.61 16.89 12.37
C PRO A 85 12.66 15.60 11.53
N ILE A 86 11.56 15.26 10.85
CA ILE A 86 11.46 14.07 9.99
C ILE A 86 12.19 14.30 8.67
N VAL A 87 11.95 15.43 8.02
CA VAL A 87 12.57 15.76 6.73
C VAL A 87 14.06 16.00 6.88
N THR A 88 14.48 16.73 7.93
CA THR A 88 15.89 17.01 8.19
C THR A 88 16.67 15.74 8.49
N SER A 89 16.14 14.86 9.35
CA SER A 89 16.78 13.58 9.65
C SER A 89 16.86 12.66 8.43
N GLY A 90 15.79 12.59 7.63
CA GLY A 90 15.77 11.86 6.37
C GLY A 90 16.81 12.39 5.36
N LEU A 91 16.87 13.71 5.16
CA LEU A 91 17.82 14.32 4.23
C LEU A 91 19.27 14.13 4.67
N VAL A 92 19.57 14.29 5.96
CA VAL A 92 20.91 14.05 6.52
C VAL A 92 21.31 12.59 6.32
N MET A 93 20.42 11.64 6.62
CA MET A 93 20.73 10.22 6.48
C MET A 93 20.88 9.81 5.00
N GLN A 94 20.04 10.35 4.12
CA GLN A 94 20.15 10.15 2.67
C GLN A 94 21.46 10.72 2.11
N LEU A 95 21.90 11.90 2.58
CA LEU A 95 23.15 12.51 2.15
C LEU A 95 24.37 11.73 2.65
N LEU A 96 24.34 11.23 3.89
CA LEU A 96 25.40 10.38 4.45
C LEU A 96 25.52 9.03 3.73
N ALA A 97 24.39 8.41 3.40
CA ALA A 97 24.37 7.17 2.62
C ALA A 97 24.78 7.41 1.16
N GLY A 98 24.30 8.49 0.54
CA GLY A 98 24.56 8.84 -0.86
C GLY A 98 26.01 9.27 -1.13
N SER A 99 26.61 10.00 -0.19
CA SER A 99 28.05 10.37 -0.23
C SER A 99 28.98 9.17 0.04
N LYS A 100 28.43 8.00 0.36
CA LYS A 100 29.17 6.78 0.76
C LYS A 100 30.10 7.00 1.96
N ILE A 101 29.86 8.04 2.77
CA ILE A 101 30.54 8.23 4.05
C ILE A 101 30.16 7.09 5.00
N ILE A 102 28.89 6.65 4.92
CA ILE A 102 28.40 5.45 5.61
C ILE A 102 28.16 4.37 4.55
N GLU A 103 28.92 3.28 4.62
CA GLU A 103 28.66 2.08 3.82
C GLU A 103 27.41 1.36 4.37
N VAL A 104 26.30 1.44 3.64
CA VAL A 104 25.04 0.80 4.00
C VAL A 104 24.66 -0.19 2.91
N ASP A 105 24.66 -1.48 3.25
CA ASP A 105 24.19 -2.52 2.35
C ASP A 105 22.67 -2.65 2.47
N ASN A 106 21.94 -1.96 1.59
CA ASN A 106 20.48 -2.06 1.49
C ASN A 106 19.97 -3.48 1.17
N ASN A 107 20.85 -4.45 0.86
CA ASN A 107 20.45 -5.85 0.69
C ASN A 107 20.28 -6.55 2.05
N VAL A 108 21.04 -6.16 3.07
CA VAL A 108 21.00 -6.76 4.40
C VAL A 108 19.82 -6.18 5.18
N ARG A 109 19.00 -7.06 5.79
CA ARG A 109 17.83 -6.64 6.59
C ARG A 109 18.27 -5.90 7.86
N GLU A 110 19.33 -6.35 8.51
CA GLU A 110 19.87 -5.71 9.73
C GLU A 110 20.30 -4.26 9.46
N ASP A 111 21.08 -4.01 8.42
CA ASP A 111 21.56 -2.65 8.10
C ASP A 111 20.41 -1.69 7.77
N ARG A 112 19.33 -2.18 7.14
CA ARG A 112 18.10 -1.39 6.91
C ARG A 112 17.38 -1.02 8.21
N VAL A 113 17.26 -1.97 9.14
CA VAL A 113 16.64 -1.71 10.45
C VAL A 113 17.49 -0.72 11.26
N LEU A 114 18.81 -0.90 11.26
CA LEU A 114 19.74 0.01 11.93
C LEU A 114 19.69 1.42 11.34
N LEU A 115 19.61 1.56 10.01
CA LEU A 115 19.50 2.84 9.33
C LEU A 115 18.18 3.55 9.67
N ASN A 116 17.06 2.83 9.62
CA ASN A 116 15.75 3.39 9.95
C ASN A 116 15.70 3.83 11.43
N GLY A 117 16.24 3.01 12.33
CA GLY A 117 16.34 3.36 13.74
C GLY A 117 17.26 4.55 14.01
N ALA A 118 18.39 4.66 13.29
CA ALA A 118 19.29 5.81 13.37
C ALA A 118 18.62 7.10 12.84
N GLN A 119 17.92 7.03 11.72
CA GLN A 119 17.15 8.16 11.16
C GLN A 119 16.11 8.65 12.17
N LYS A 120 15.40 7.72 12.82
CA LYS A 120 14.40 8.05 13.85
C LYS A 120 15.02 8.68 15.09
N LEU A 121 16.09 8.09 15.62
CA LEU A 121 16.81 8.62 16.77
C LEU A 121 17.26 10.06 16.50
N LEU A 122 17.84 10.29 15.32
CA LEU A 122 18.28 11.60 14.88
C LEU A 122 17.09 12.57 14.71
N GLY A 123 15.94 12.10 14.21
CA GLY A 123 14.70 12.88 14.15
C GLY A 123 14.20 13.31 15.52
N ILE A 124 14.22 12.42 16.53
CA ILE A 124 13.83 12.77 17.90
C ILE A 124 14.82 13.77 18.52
N LEU A 125 16.13 13.57 18.32
CA LEU A 125 17.15 14.51 18.81
C LEU A 125 17.01 15.90 18.18
N ILE A 126 16.74 15.96 16.87
CA ILE A 126 16.47 17.24 16.19
C ILE A 126 15.19 17.87 16.73
N ALA A 127 14.11 17.11 16.94
CA ALA A 127 12.87 17.65 17.50
C ALA A 127 13.08 18.28 18.88
N VAL A 128 13.84 17.61 19.76
CA VAL A 128 14.19 18.15 21.08
C VAL A 128 15.06 19.40 20.95
N GLY A 129 16.07 19.36 20.08
CA GLY A 129 16.97 20.50 19.82
C GLY A 129 16.23 21.72 19.28
N GLU A 130 15.35 21.53 18.30
CA GLU A 130 14.52 22.60 17.71
C GLU A 130 13.53 23.17 18.73
N ALA A 131 12.85 22.33 19.52
CA ALA A 131 11.93 22.79 20.56
C ALA A 131 12.64 23.67 21.60
N VAL A 132 13.82 23.25 22.07
CA VAL A 132 14.65 24.03 22.99
C VAL A 132 15.11 25.33 22.33
N ALA A 133 15.58 25.27 21.08
CA ALA A 133 16.03 26.45 20.35
C ALA A 133 14.91 27.47 20.14
N TYR A 134 13.68 27.04 19.83
CA TYR A 134 12.53 27.95 19.65
C TYR A 134 12.15 28.66 20.94
N VAL A 135 12.12 27.96 22.08
CA VAL A 135 11.83 28.60 23.37
C VAL A 135 12.96 29.54 23.81
N LEU A 136 14.23 29.13 23.64
CA LEU A 136 15.38 29.97 23.98
C LEU A 136 15.55 31.17 23.04
N SER A 137 15.10 31.07 21.79
CA SER A 137 15.13 32.18 20.83
C SER A 137 14.26 33.37 21.24
N GLY A 138 13.39 33.20 22.24
CA GLY A 138 12.48 34.22 22.72
C GLY A 138 11.25 34.42 21.84
N MET A 139 10.98 33.50 20.90
CA MET A 139 9.86 33.59 19.94
C MET A 139 8.47 33.62 20.63
N TYR A 140 8.36 33.00 21.81
CA TYR A 140 7.13 32.97 22.61
C TYR A 140 7.08 34.01 23.73
N GLY A 141 8.15 34.79 23.88
CA GLY A 141 8.39 35.73 24.98
C GLY A 141 9.73 35.47 25.68
N SER A 142 10.21 36.44 26.45
CA SER A 142 11.46 36.26 27.22
C SER A 142 11.28 35.23 28.33
N VAL A 143 12.29 34.37 28.55
CA VAL A 143 12.24 33.27 29.56
C VAL A 143 11.93 33.79 30.98
N GLY A 144 12.30 35.05 31.27
CA GLY A 144 11.97 35.71 32.53
C GLY A 144 10.49 36.10 32.69
N GLN A 145 9.77 36.37 31.59
CA GLN A 145 8.34 36.71 31.60
C GLN A 145 7.43 35.48 31.52
N LEU A 146 7.87 34.40 30.86
CA LEU A 146 7.12 33.14 30.79
C LEU A 146 7.15 32.36 32.10
N GLY A 147 8.24 32.51 32.87
CA GLY A 147 8.56 31.63 33.98
C GLY A 147 9.14 30.29 33.48
N VAL A 148 10.14 29.79 34.21
CA VAL A 148 10.88 28.56 33.85
C VAL A 148 9.93 27.35 33.71
N GLY A 149 8.88 27.28 34.54
CA GLY A 149 7.89 26.20 34.50
C GLY A 149 7.11 26.14 33.20
N ASN A 150 6.58 27.27 32.72
CA ASN A 150 5.83 27.32 31.46
C ASN A 150 6.74 27.08 30.25
N ALA A 151 7.98 27.59 30.29
CA ALA A 151 8.96 27.33 29.25
C ALA A 151 9.27 25.82 29.09
N ILE A 152 9.48 25.11 30.20
CA ILE A 152 9.68 23.64 30.18
C ILE A 152 8.43 22.92 29.68
N LEU A 153 7.23 23.38 30.07
CA LEU A 153 5.97 22.79 29.64
C LEU A 153 5.77 22.93 28.11
N ILE A 154 6.09 24.09 27.53
CA ILE A 154 6.06 24.30 26.07
C ILE A 154 7.05 23.37 25.36
N ILE A 155 8.28 23.24 25.88
CA ILE A 155 9.27 22.30 25.31
C ILE A 155 8.73 20.88 25.32
N LEU A 156 8.14 20.44 26.44
CA LEU A 156 7.58 19.10 26.57
C LEU A 156 6.41 18.87 25.61
N GLN A 157 5.51 19.85 25.46
CA GLN A 157 4.41 19.79 24.49
C GLN A 157 4.91 19.65 23.05
N LEU A 158 5.89 20.47 22.66
CA LEU A 158 6.48 20.45 21.32
C LEU A 158 7.24 19.15 21.02
N CYS A 159 8.00 18.63 22.00
CA CYS A 159 8.68 17.35 21.88
C CYS A 159 7.68 16.20 21.72
N PHE A 160 6.63 16.18 22.54
CA PHE A 160 5.60 15.13 22.48
C PHE A 160 4.85 15.14 21.14
N ALA A 161 4.50 16.33 20.65
CA ALA A 161 3.93 16.51 19.33
C ALA A 161 4.85 15.99 18.22
N GLY A 162 6.14 16.36 18.25
CA GLY A 162 7.13 15.89 17.27
C GLY A 162 7.25 14.36 17.26
N ILE A 163 7.24 13.72 18.44
CA ILE A 163 7.26 12.26 18.55
C ILE A 163 6.00 11.63 17.94
N ILE A 164 4.82 12.20 18.18
CA ILE A 164 3.56 11.71 17.57
C ILE A 164 3.65 11.78 16.05
N VAL A 165 4.13 12.88 15.47
CA VAL A 165 4.23 13.03 14.01
C VAL A 165 5.23 12.04 13.42
N ILE A 166 6.37 11.81 14.09
CA ILE A 166 7.34 10.78 13.71
C ILE A 166 6.69 9.38 13.71
N CYS A 167 5.89 9.06 14.74
CA CYS A 167 5.19 7.78 14.83
C CYS A 167 4.09 7.63 13.77
N LEU A 168 3.37 8.71 13.44
CA LEU A 168 2.34 8.71 12.39
C LEU A 168 2.97 8.49 11.00
N ASP A 169 4.09 9.13 10.71
CA ASP A 169 4.82 8.89 9.45
C ASP A 169 5.33 7.45 9.36
N GLU A 170 5.88 6.91 10.45
CA GLU A 170 6.32 5.51 10.51
C GLU A 170 5.17 4.50 10.33
N LEU A 171 4.01 4.77 10.93
CA LEU A 171 2.80 3.96 10.74
C LEU A 171 2.42 3.90 9.27
N LEU A 172 2.43 5.04 8.56
CA LEU A 172 2.11 5.07 7.13
C LEU A 172 3.19 4.35 6.30
N GLN A 173 4.47 4.52 6.63
CA GLN A 173 5.59 3.88 5.93
C GLN A 173 5.68 2.36 6.13
N LYS A 174 5.21 1.82 7.27
CA LYS A 174 5.21 0.38 7.56
C LYS A 174 4.10 -0.41 6.86
N GLY A 175 3.37 0.23 5.94
CA GLY A 175 2.40 -0.41 5.05
C GLY A 175 0.95 -0.37 5.55
N TYR A 176 0.68 0.29 6.68
CA TYR A 176 -0.68 0.65 7.08
C TYR A 176 -1.22 1.82 6.22
N GLY A 177 -0.34 2.63 5.63
CA GLY A 177 -0.72 3.72 4.73
C GLY A 177 -0.60 3.36 3.25
N LEU A 178 -1.26 4.16 2.40
CA LEU A 178 -1.17 4.06 0.93
C LEU A 178 0.09 4.75 0.36
N GLY A 179 0.91 5.39 1.19
CA GLY A 179 2.08 6.15 0.77
C GLY A 179 2.87 6.73 1.94
N SER A 180 3.77 7.68 1.68
CA SER A 180 4.63 8.31 2.69
C SER A 180 3.90 9.43 3.46
N GLY A 181 3.97 9.39 4.80
CA GLY A 181 3.34 10.40 5.66
C GLY A 181 3.79 11.82 5.38
N ILE A 182 5.10 12.04 5.16
CA ILE A 182 5.67 13.35 4.80
C ILE A 182 4.92 13.98 3.64
N SER A 183 4.74 13.25 2.54
CA SER A 183 4.07 13.77 1.35
C SER A 183 2.59 14.09 1.61
N LEU A 184 1.90 13.23 2.36
CA LEU A 184 0.50 13.43 2.72
C LEU A 184 0.29 14.69 3.57
N PHE A 185 1.16 14.92 4.56
CA PHE A 185 1.07 16.07 5.47
C PHE A 185 1.32 17.39 4.75
N ILE A 186 2.31 17.44 3.84
CA ILE A 186 2.57 18.62 2.99
C ILE A 186 1.36 18.93 2.11
N ALA A 187 0.83 17.93 1.41
CA ALA A 187 -0.31 18.11 0.51
C ALA A 187 -1.56 18.59 1.29
N THR A 188 -1.78 18.04 2.49
CA THR A 188 -2.91 18.41 3.34
C THR A 188 -2.83 19.87 3.79
N ASN A 189 -1.68 20.33 4.30
CA ASN A 189 -1.51 21.71 4.75
C ASN A 189 -1.67 22.73 3.60
N ILE A 190 -1.18 22.39 2.40
CA ILE A 190 -1.37 23.26 1.22
C ILE A 190 -2.86 23.32 0.83
N CYS A 191 -3.56 22.18 0.83
CA CYS A 191 -5.00 22.15 0.54
C CYS A 191 -5.82 22.92 1.58
N GLU A 192 -5.47 22.80 2.86
CA GLU A 192 -6.06 23.57 3.95
C GLU A 192 -5.89 25.07 3.72
N ASN A 193 -4.68 25.53 3.41
CA ASN A 193 -4.40 26.94 3.11
C ASN A 193 -5.19 27.46 1.90
N ILE A 194 -5.31 26.66 0.83
CA ILE A 194 -6.09 27.02 -0.37
C ILE A 194 -7.58 27.16 -0.02
N ILE A 195 -8.14 26.19 0.71
CA ILE A 195 -9.55 26.20 1.14
C ILE A 195 -9.80 27.38 2.08
N TRP A 196 -8.90 27.64 3.03
CA TRP A 196 -9.02 28.75 3.97
C TRP A 196 -9.02 30.10 3.24
N LYS A 197 -8.08 30.33 2.31
CA LYS A 197 -8.04 31.58 1.53
C LYS A 197 -9.22 31.74 0.56
N ALA A 198 -9.88 30.65 0.18
CA ALA A 198 -11.09 30.69 -0.65
C ALA A 198 -12.36 30.99 0.18
N PHE A 199 -12.49 30.39 1.36
CA PHE A 199 -13.73 30.34 2.15
C PHE A 199 -13.62 30.92 3.58
N SER A 200 -12.57 31.67 3.92
CA SER A 200 -12.43 32.20 5.29
C SER A 200 -13.54 33.21 5.62
N PRO A 201 -14.25 33.03 6.76
CA PRO A 201 -15.33 33.93 7.19
C PRO A 201 -14.82 35.13 8.00
N THR A 202 -13.51 35.25 8.20
CA THR A 202 -12.86 36.33 8.94
C THR A 202 -13.02 37.67 8.20
N THR A 203 -13.34 38.72 8.95
CA THR A 203 -13.46 40.09 8.41
C THR A 203 -12.26 40.92 8.82
N ILE A 204 -11.68 41.64 7.86
CA ILE A 204 -10.59 42.59 8.10
C ILE A 204 -11.11 43.99 7.75
N ASN A 205 -10.97 44.93 8.68
CA ASN A 205 -11.37 46.32 8.50
C ASN A 205 -10.27 47.09 7.76
N SER A 206 -10.42 47.24 6.44
CA SER A 206 -9.49 48.01 5.61
C SER A 206 -9.98 49.43 5.35
N GLY A 207 -10.17 50.27 6.38
CA GLY A 207 -10.44 51.72 6.29
C GLY A 207 -11.68 52.19 5.51
N ARG A 208 -12.30 51.33 4.68
CA ARG A 208 -13.47 51.53 3.81
C ARG A 208 -14.66 50.65 4.22
N GLY A 209 -14.51 49.88 5.31
CA GLY A 209 -15.51 48.95 5.83
C GLY A 209 -14.93 47.58 6.21
N ALA A 210 -15.78 46.74 6.80
CA ALA A 210 -15.47 45.34 7.07
C ALA A 210 -15.57 44.54 5.77
N GLU A 211 -14.45 44.00 5.32
CA GLU A 211 -14.42 43.14 4.15
C GLU A 211 -13.97 41.74 4.56
N PHE A 212 -14.66 40.72 4.03
CA PHE A 212 -14.29 39.32 4.25
C PHE A 212 -12.92 39.00 3.61
N GLU A 213 -12.16 38.14 4.28
CA GLU A 213 -10.87 37.66 3.79
C GLU A 213 -11.03 36.63 2.65
N GLY A 214 -12.05 35.76 2.74
CA GLY A 214 -12.27 34.69 1.77
C GLY A 214 -12.76 35.21 0.41
N ALA A 215 -12.08 34.82 -0.67
CA ALA A 215 -12.40 35.28 -2.02
C ALA A 215 -13.87 35.04 -2.44
N VAL A 216 -14.42 33.86 -2.10
CA VAL A 216 -15.78 33.47 -2.48
C VAL A 216 -16.82 34.17 -1.60
N ILE A 217 -16.57 34.24 -0.29
CA ILE A 217 -17.48 34.89 0.66
C ILE A 217 -17.53 36.40 0.39
N ALA A 218 -16.37 37.02 0.13
CA ALA A 218 -16.29 38.43 -0.25
C ALA A 218 -17.05 38.72 -1.55
N LEU A 219 -16.97 37.84 -2.56
CA LEU A 219 -17.77 37.98 -3.79
C LEU A 219 -19.27 37.98 -3.49
N PHE A 220 -19.77 37.04 -2.69
CA PHE A 220 -21.19 36.99 -2.35
C PHE A 220 -21.62 38.17 -1.50
N HIS A 221 -20.82 38.57 -0.51
CA HIS A 221 -21.13 39.72 0.33
C HIS A 221 -21.15 41.03 -0.49
N LEU A 222 -20.12 41.30 -1.31
CA LEU A 222 -20.07 42.51 -2.14
C LEU A 222 -21.20 42.56 -3.18
N LEU A 223 -21.61 41.41 -3.72
CA LEU A 223 -22.72 41.32 -4.68
C LEU A 223 -24.10 41.53 -4.04
N ILE A 224 -24.26 41.19 -2.76
CA ILE A 224 -25.52 41.34 -2.01
C ILE A 224 -25.63 42.75 -1.40
N THR A 225 -24.55 43.27 -0.82
CA THR A 225 -24.58 44.48 0.00
C THR A 225 -24.47 45.78 -0.82
N ARG A 226 -23.85 45.76 -2.01
CA ARG A 226 -23.73 46.97 -2.87
C ARG A 226 -24.80 47.04 -3.96
N THR A 227 -25.33 48.24 -4.16
CA THR A 227 -26.33 48.57 -5.20
C THR A 227 -25.74 48.55 -6.61
N ASP A 228 -24.47 48.96 -6.77
CA ASP A 228 -23.75 48.97 -8.06
C ASP A 228 -23.08 47.63 -8.37
N LYS A 229 -23.82 46.72 -9.02
CA LYS A 229 -23.37 45.35 -9.33
C LYS A 229 -22.07 45.29 -10.17
N VAL A 230 -21.89 46.20 -11.13
CA VAL A 230 -20.71 46.20 -12.03
C VAL A 230 -19.45 46.66 -11.29
N ARG A 231 -19.57 47.68 -10.43
CA ARG A 231 -18.45 48.19 -9.64
C ARG A 231 -18.06 47.18 -8.55
N ALA A 232 -19.06 46.56 -7.90
CA ALA A 232 -18.85 45.49 -6.92
C ALA A 232 -18.14 44.28 -7.54
N LEU A 233 -18.53 43.88 -8.77
CA LEU A 233 -17.86 42.79 -9.49
C LEU A 233 -16.40 43.15 -9.80
N ARG A 234 -16.14 44.35 -10.33
CA ARG A 234 -14.76 44.78 -10.64
C ARG A 234 -13.88 44.85 -9.39
N GLU A 235 -14.45 45.31 -8.27
CA GLU A 235 -13.77 45.41 -6.98
C GLU A 235 -13.49 44.02 -6.37
N ALA A 236 -14.40 43.05 -6.55
CA ALA A 236 -14.21 41.67 -6.11
C ALA A 236 -13.19 40.87 -6.96
N PHE A 237 -13.00 41.22 -8.24
CA PHE A 237 -12.06 40.54 -9.13
C PHE A 237 -10.62 41.10 -9.06
N TYR A 238 -10.43 42.39 -8.74
CA TYR A 238 -9.14 43.09 -8.84
C TYR A 238 -8.62 43.68 -7.51
N ARG A 239 -8.99 43.10 -6.36
CA ARG A 239 -8.55 43.60 -5.04
C ARG A 239 -7.06 43.33 -4.83
N GLN A 240 -6.25 44.35 -4.53
CA GLN A 240 -4.80 44.13 -4.39
C GLN A 240 -4.38 43.57 -3.03
N ASN A 241 -5.18 43.79 -1.98
CA ASN A 241 -4.74 43.53 -0.61
C ASN A 241 -5.16 42.16 -0.08
N LEU A 242 -6.13 41.48 -0.71
CA LEU A 242 -6.76 40.25 -0.23
C LEU A 242 -7.02 39.25 -1.37
N PRO A 243 -7.19 37.94 -1.08
CA PRO A 243 -7.42 36.93 -2.11
C PRO A 243 -8.59 37.27 -3.03
N ASN A 244 -8.32 37.26 -4.34
CA ASN A 244 -9.31 37.54 -5.38
C ASN A 244 -9.93 36.28 -5.97
N VAL A 245 -11.09 36.46 -6.59
CA VAL A 245 -11.73 35.46 -7.44
C VAL A 245 -10.87 35.15 -8.67
N THR A 246 -10.17 36.15 -9.22
CA THR A 246 -9.20 35.96 -10.31
C THR A 246 -8.07 35.02 -9.90
N ASN A 247 -7.55 35.18 -8.67
CA ASN A 247 -6.48 34.34 -8.14
C ASN A 247 -6.96 32.90 -7.92
N LEU A 248 -8.21 32.72 -7.48
CA LEU A 248 -8.84 31.41 -7.34
C LEU A 248 -9.00 30.73 -8.72
N LEU A 249 -9.47 31.46 -9.73
CA LEU A 249 -9.60 30.95 -11.10
C LEU A 249 -8.23 30.62 -11.71
N ALA A 250 -7.21 31.43 -11.43
CA ALA A 250 -5.83 31.15 -11.78
C ALA A 250 -5.33 29.84 -11.15
N THR A 251 -5.59 29.61 -9.85
CA THR A 251 -5.25 28.34 -9.18
C THR A 251 -5.90 27.14 -9.86
N VAL A 252 -7.19 27.23 -10.20
CA VAL A 252 -7.90 26.13 -10.91
C VAL A 252 -7.31 25.89 -12.30
N LEU A 253 -6.97 26.96 -13.03
CA LEU A 253 -6.34 26.84 -14.34
C LEU A 253 -4.97 26.17 -14.26
N VAL A 254 -4.11 26.61 -13.33
CA VAL A 254 -2.80 26.00 -13.09
C VAL A 254 -2.96 24.53 -12.70
N PHE A 255 -3.90 24.21 -11.80
CA PHE A 255 -4.20 22.84 -11.37
C PHE A 255 -4.50 21.91 -12.56
N LEU A 256 -5.36 22.35 -13.49
CA LEU A 256 -5.70 21.57 -14.69
C LEU A 256 -4.51 21.40 -15.64
N ILE A 257 -3.70 22.45 -15.83
CA ILE A 257 -2.49 22.37 -16.65
C ILE A 257 -1.50 21.37 -16.06
N VAL A 258 -1.26 21.41 -14.76
CA VAL A 258 -0.33 20.49 -14.10
C VAL A 258 -0.78 19.04 -14.25
N ILE A 259 -2.06 18.73 -14.03
CA ILE A 259 -2.60 17.37 -14.21
C ILE A 259 -2.40 16.89 -15.65
N TYR A 260 -2.63 17.77 -16.63
CA TYR A 260 -2.40 17.44 -18.04
C TYR A 260 -0.92 17.08 -18.29
N PHE A 261 0.02 17.87 -17.77
CA PHE A 261 1.44 17.59 -17.93
C PHE A 261 1.91 16.32 -17.19
N GLN A 262 1.28 16.01 -16.05
CA GLN A 262 1.57 14.83 -15.25
C GLN A 262 1.26 13.52 -16.00
N GLY A 263 0.31 13.55 -16.94
CA GLY A 263 -0.08 12.39 -17.76
C GLY A 263 0.94 11.97 -18.83
N PHE A 264 1.92 12.83 -19.16
CA PHE A 264 2.91 12.50 -20.19
C PHE A 264 3.87 11.40 -19.71
N ARG A 265 3.87 10.28 -20.43
CA ARG A 265 4.76 9.14 -20.20
C ARG A 265 5.25 8.54 -21.52
N VAL A 266 6.54 8.25 -21.56
CA VAL A 266 7.19 7.48 -22.63
C VAL A 266 7.22 6.02 -22.21
N VAL A 267 6.51 5.16 -22.94
CA VAL A 267 6.37 3.75 -22.59
C VAL A 267 7.38 2.92 -23.37
N LEU A 268 8.32 2.30 -22.66
CA LEU A 268 9.32 1.41 -23.25
C LEU A 268 8.86 -0.05 -23.13
N PRO A 269 8.75 -0.81 -24.23
CA PRO A 269 8.39 -2.22 -24.16
C PRO A 269 9.54 -3.04 -23.56
N VAL A 270 9.24 -3.92 -22.62
CA VAL A 270 10.21 -4.82 -21.98
C VAL A 270 9.65 -6.25 -21.99
N ARG A 271 10.49 -7.23 -22.24
CA ARG A 271 10.11 -8.66 -22.26
C ARG A 271 10.88 -9.40 -21.19
N SER A 272 10.19 -10.27 -20.46
CA SER A 272 10.86 -11.20 -19.55
C SER A 272 11.57 -12.30 -20.35
N LYS A 273 12.79 -12.66 -19.97
CA LYS A 273 13.50 -13.81 -20.51
C LYS A 273 12.97 -15.14 -19.99
N ASN A 274 12.52 -15.19 -18.74
CA ASN A 274 12.11 -16.43 -18.07
C ASN A 274 10.70 -16.86 -18.47
N ALA A 275 9.78 -15.90 -18.67
CA ALA A 275 8.40 -16.17 -19.08
C ALA A 275 8.20 -15.83 -20.55
N ARG A 276 8.30 -16.83 -21.42
CA ARG A 276 8.16 -16.66 -22.88
C ARG A 276 6.74 -16.17 -23.20
N GLY A 277 6.63 -14.92 -23.66
CA GLY A 277 5.36 -14.27 -24.02
C GLY A 277 4.89 -13.19 -23.05
N GLN A 278 5.50 -13.05 -21.87
CA GLN A 278 5.19 -11.96 -20.94
C GLN A 278 5.83 -10.66 -21.42
N GLN A 279 5.02 -9.79 -22.02
CA GLN A 279 5.42 -8.42 -22.38
C GLN A 279 4.98 -7.49 -21.26
N GLY A 280 5.94 -6.80 -20.67
CA GLY A 280 5.71 -5.68 -19.78
C GLY A 280 5.97 -4.37 -20.51
N SER A 281 5.55 -3.27 -19.90
CA SER A 281 5.89 -1.94 -20.37
C SER A 281 6.45 -1.13 -19.20
N TYR A 282 7.57 -0.45 -19.43
CA TYR A 282 8.24 0.38 -18.45
C TYR A 282 7.99 1.86 -18.79
N PRO A 283 7.05 2.53 -18.10
CA PRO A 283 6.73 3.93 -18.38
C PRO A 283 7.75 4.88 -17.71
N ILE A 284 8.44 5.67 -18.51
CA ILE A 284 9.24 6.80 -18.07
C ILE A 284 8.36 8.05 -18.12
N LYS A 285 8.03 8.60 -16.95
CA LYS A 285 7.22 9.83 -16.84
C LYS A 285 8.03 11.06 -17.23
N LEU A 286 7.36 12.09 -17.76
CA LEU A 286 7.97 13.40 -18.03
C LEU A 286 8.60 13.97 -16.75
N PHE A 287 7.87 13.92 -15.63
CA PHE A 287 8.39 14.28 -14.31
C PHE A 287 9.09 13.09 -13.65
N TYR A 288 10.22 12.69 -14.23
CA TYR A 288 10.97 11.51 -13.80
C TYR A 288 11.41 11.60 -12.32
N THR A 289 11.98 12.74 -11.91
CA THR A 289 12.38 13.00 -10.52
C THR A 289 11.23 13.44 -9.61
N SER A 290 9.99 13.40 -10.11
CA SER A 290 8.81 13.85 -9.36
C SER A 290 9.00 15.26 -8.79
N ASN A 291 8.70 15.47 -7.50
CA ASN A 291 8.66 16.77 -6.82
C ASN A 291 9.96 17.21 -6.18
N MET A 292 10.97 16.35 -6.17
CA MET A 292 12.21 16.60 -5.43
C MET A 292 12.96 17.86 -5.88
N PRO A 293 13.05 18.20 -7.19
CA PRO A 293 13.77 19.41 -7.61
C PRO A 293 13.15 20.70 -7.02
N ILE A 294 11.82 20.78 -6.95
CA ILE A 294 11.10 21.93 -6.39
C ILE A 294 11.34 22.00 -4.89
N ILE A 295 11.24 20.85 -4.20
CA ILE A 295 11.44 20.79 -2.75
C ILE A 295 12.85 21.24 -2.40
N LEU A 296 13.87 20.74 -3.10
CA LEU A 296 15.26 21.13 -2.88
C LEU A 296 15.53 22.60 -3.21
N GLN A 297 14.99 23.10 -4.34
CA GLN A 297 15.12 24.49 -4.73
C GLN A 297 14.46 25.41 -3.70
N SER A 298 13.23 25.10 -3.29
CA SER A 298 12.48 25.91 -2.33
C SER A 298 13.12 25.86 -0.94
N ALA A 299 13.67 24.72 -0.52
CA ALA A 299 14.42 24.62 0.74
C ALA A 299 15.71 25.46 0.71
N LEU A 300 16.44 25.45 -0.41
CA LEU A 300 17.63 26.28 -0.59
C LEU A 300 17.29 27.78 -0.50
N VAL A 301 16.21 28.20 -1.16
CA VAL A 301 15.75 29.60 -1.11
C VAL A 301 15.29 30.00 0.30
N SER A 302 14.49 29.15 0.97
CA SER A 302 14.05 29.42 2.34
C SER A 302 15.23 29.53 3.32
N ASN A 303 16.24 28.66 3.20
CA ASN A 303 17.44 28.74 4.02
C ASN A 303 18.24 30.03 3.75
N LEU A 304 18.34 30.43 2.48
CA LEU A 304 19.00 31.68 2.09
C LEU A 304 18.26 32.90 2.67
N TYR A 305 16.93 32.91 2.66
CA TYR A 305 16.13 33.96 3.29
C TYR A 305 16.33 34.01 4.79
N PHE A 306 16.28 32.86 5.46
CA PHE A 306 16.48 32.78 6.90
C PHE A 306 17.86 33.34 7.32
N ILE A 307 18.92 32.90 6.65
CA ILE A 307 20.29 33.40 6.90
C ILE A 307 20.35 34.91 6.61
N SER A 308 19.82 35.35 5.48
CA SER A 308 19.81 36.77 5.11
C SER A 308 19.08 37.64 6.14
N GLN A 309 17.91 37.21 6.62
CA GLN A 309 17.10 37.93 7.59
C GLN A 309 17.80 38.01 8.96
N LEU A 310 18.41 36.90 9.42
CA LEU A 310 19.16 36.88 10.68
C LEU A 310 20.41 37.77 10.63
N LEU A 311 21.17 37.69 9.53
CA LEU A 311 22.36 38.54 9.34
C LEU A 311 21.97 40.01 9.27
N TYR A 312 20.87 40.35 8.58
CA TYR A 312 20.38 41.72 8.50
C TYR A 312 19.92 42.26 9.86
N ARG A 313 19.22 41.45 10.67
CA ARG A 313 18.83 41.82 12.04
C ARG A 313 20.02 42.06 12.96
N LYS A 314 21.10 41.28 12.83
CA LYS A 314 22.28 41.36 13.71
C LYS A 314 23.33 42.37 13.25
N TYR A 315 23.47 42.59 11.94
CA TYR A 315 24.54 43.39 11.32
C TYR A 315 24.03 44.29 10.19
N SER A 316 23.01 45.11 10.45
CA SER A 316 22.34 45.97 9.47
C SER A 316 23.22 47.03 8.77
N GLY A 317 24.49 47.19 9.17
CA GLY A 317 25.45 48.14 8.58
C GLY A 317 26.47 47.56 7.60
N ASN A 318 26.64 46.24 7.51
CA ASN A 318 27.71 45.64 6.70
C ASN A 318 27.35 45.62 5.20
N PHE A 319 28.28 46.04 4.34
CA PHE A 319 28.10 46.02 2.87
C PHE A 319 27.72 44.63 2.35
N LEU A 320 28.40 43.58 2.81
CA LEU A 320 28.13 42.18 2.44
C LEU A 320 26.72 41.72 2.86
N VAL A 321 26.23 42.18 4.01
CA VAL A 321 24.89 41.84 4.52
C VAL A 321 23.81 42.55 3.71
N ASN A 322 24.04 43.82 3.38
CA ASN A 322 23.17 44.61 2.51
C ASN A 322 23.14 44.09 1.05
N LEU A 323 24.24 43.50 0.58
CA LEU A 323 24.28 42.80 -0.71
C LEU A 323 23.48 41.50 -0.66
N LEU A 324 23.55 40.76 0.46
CA LEU A 324 22.76 39.53 0.66
C LEU A 324 21.26 39.82 0.67
N GLY A 325 20.81 40.81 1.44
CA GLY A 325 19.41 41.21 1.47
C GLY A 325 19.10 42.34 2.45
N LYS A 326 18.33 43.32 2.00
CA LYS A 326 17.72 44.36 2.83
C LYS A 326 16.27 44.00 3.09
N TRP A 327 15.88 43.90 4.36
CA TRP A 327 14.54 43.53 4.78
C TRP A 327 13.80 44.75 5.34
N LYS A 328 12.53 44.91 4.96
CA LYS A 328 11.63 45.92 5.53
C LYS A 328 10.38 45.23 6.05
N GLU A 329 9.92 45.64 7.23
CA GLU A 329 8.63 45.19 7.77
C GLU A 329 7.49 45.86 7.00
N SER A 330 6.56 45.06 6.50
CA SER A 330 5.33 45.54 5.85
C SER A 330 4.33 45.98 6.93
N GLU A 331 3.85 47.22 6.83
CA GLU A 331 2.96 47.88 7.80
C GLU A 331 1.61 47.16 7.97
N TYR A 332 1.18 46.34 7.01
CA TYR A 332 -0.13 45.69 7.01
C TYR A 332 -0.15 44.21 7.43
N SER A 333 0.96 43.48 7.29
CA SER A 333 1.00 42.02 7.54
C SER A 333 1.96 41.60 8.65
N GLY A 334 2.75 42.52 9.22
CA GLY A 334 3.80 42.17 10.19
C GLY A 334 4.88 41.25 9.60
N GLN A 335 4.92 41.11 8.27
CA GLN A 335 5.88 40.28 7.55
C GLN A 335 7.05 41.14 7.07
N SER A 336 8.27 40.65 7.27
CA SER A 336 9.46 41.23 6.67
C SER A 336 9.61 40.75 5.24
N VAL A 337 9.54 41.67 4.28
CA VAL A 337 9.74 41.38 2.85
C VAL A 337 11.12 41.92 2.43
N PRO A 338 11.88 41.19 1.59
CA PRO A 338 13.13 41.71 1.07
C PRO A 338 12.85 42.84 0.06
N VAL A 339 13.44 44.01 0.26
CA VAL A 339 13.28 45.20 -0.60
C VAL A 339 14.50 45.41 -1.50
N GLY A 340 15.65 44.80 -1.18
CA GLY A 340 16.85 44.90 -2.01
C GLY A 340 17.87 43.80 -1.72
N GLY A 341 18.90 43.69 -2.58
CA GLY A 341 19.95 42.68 -2.49
C GLY A 341 19.63 41.39 -3.27
N LEU A 342 20.47 40.38 -3.08
CA LEU A 342 20.34 39.08 -3.76
C LEU A 342 19.06 38.34 -3.37
N ALA A 343 18.63 38.45 -2.11
CA ALA A 343 17.35 37.93 -1.63
C ALA A 343 16.15 38.53 -2.38
N TYR A 344 16.20 39.81 -2.75
CA TYR A 344 15.15 40.43 -3.56
C TYR A 344 15.06 39.77 -4.93
N TYR A 345 16.19 39.55 -5.62
CA TYR A 345 16.20 38.95 -6.95
C TYR A 345 15.73 37.48 -7.02
N ILE A 346 15.91 36.74 -5.94
CA ILE A 346 15.45 35.35 -5.83
C ILE A 346 13.96 35.27 -5.46
N THR A 347 13.38 36.34 -4.91
CA THR A 347 11.97 36.37 -4.49
C THR A 347 11.04 36.39 -5.69
N ALA A 348 9.96 35.61 -5.59
CA ALA A 348 8.93 35.58 -6.61
C ALA A 348 8.22 36.96 -6.67
N PRO A 349 8.08 37.56 -7.86
CA PRO A 349 7.35 38.80 -8.02
C PRO A 349 5.86 38.56 -7.74
N SER A 350 5.26 39.44 -6.93
CA SER A 350 3.88 39.30 -6.44
C SER A 350 2.81 39.49 -7.50
N SER A 351 3.14 40.10 -8.65
CA SER A 351 2.19 40.38 -9.72
C SER A 351 2.87 40.63 -11.06
N LEU A 352 2.14 40.41 -12.15
CA LEU A 352 2.59 40.72 -13.50
C LEU A 352 2.90 42.23 -13.68
N SER A 353 2.25 43.09 -12.91
CA SER A 353 2.57 44.53 -12.83
C SER A 353 3.97 44.81 -12.29
N ASP A 354 4.45 44.00 -11.34
CA ASP A 354 5.75 44.20 -10.69
C ASP A 354 6.91 43.81 -11.63
N ILE A 355 6.67 42.82 -12.50
CA ILE A 355 7.60 42.45 -13.58
C ILE A 355 7.66 43.53 -14.65
N LEU A 356 6.51 44.11 -15.01
CA LEU A 356 6.46 45.22 -15.97
C LEU A 356 7.20 46.46 -15.43
N GLY A 357 7.14 46.70 -14.11
CA GLY A 357 7.90 47.76 -13.45
C GLY A 357 9.41 47.50 -13.45
N ASN A 358 9.83 46.27 -13.14
CA ASN A 358 11.25 45.89 -13.07
C ASN A 358 11.54 44.61 -13.89
N PRO A 359 11.73 44.72 -15.22
CA PRO A 359 11.87 43.56 -16.10
C PRO A 359 13.12 42.73 -15.81
N PHE A 360 14.19 43.38 -15.32
CA PHE A 360 15.43 42.69 -14.95
C PHE A 360 15.24 41.74 -13.77
N HIS A 361 14.43 42.14 -12.77
CA HIS A 361 14.14 41.30 -11.61
C HIS A 361 13.37 40.04 -12.01
N GLY A 362 12.30 40.19 -12.82
CA GLY A 362 11.53 39.07 -13.33
C GLY A 362 12.35 38.11 -14.22
N LEU A 363 13.19 38.65 -15.11
CA LEU A 363 14.06 37.85 -15.97
C LEU A 363 15.07 37.02 -15.15
N PHE A 364 15.71 37.64 -14.16
CA PHE A 364 16.65 36.93 -13.29
C PHE A 364 15.95 35.81 -12.53
N TYR A 365 14.77 36.07 -11.96
CA TYR A 365 13.98 35.07 -11.26
C TYR A 365 13.61 33.88 -12.16
N ILE A 366 13.11 34.13 -13.38
CA ILE A 366 12.79 33.09 -14.37
C ILE A 366 14.01 32.21 -14.66
N VAL A 367 15.15 32.83 -15.01
CA VAL A 367 16.38 32.10 -15.38
C VAL A 367 16.90 31.30 -14.18
N PHE A 368 16.90 31.91 -12.99
CA PHE A 368 17.32 31.24 -11.76
C PHE A 368 16.44 30.03 -11.45
N MET A 369 15.11 30.19 -11.48
CA MET A 369 14.17 29.09 -11.19
C MET A 369 14.32 27.93 -12.17
N LEU A 370 14.37 28.21 -13.48
CA LEU A 370 14.49 27.17 -14.50
C LEU A 370 15.82 26.43 -14.42
N SER A 371 16.93 27.16 -14.26
CA SER A 371 18.26 26.57 -14.16
C SER A 371 18.44 25.76 -12.87
N ALA A 372 17.99 26.28 -11.72
CA ALA A 372 18.05 25.58 -10.45
C ALA A 372 17.24 24.27 -10.50
N CYS A 373 16.00 24.29 -11.00
CA CYS A 373 15.17 23.08 -11.09
C CYS A 373 15.76 22.04 -12.05
N ALA A 374 16.34 22.46 -13.19
CA ALA A 374 16.99 21.57 -14.14
C ALA A 374 18.25 20.91 -13.54
N LEU A 375 19.09 21.70 -12.86
CA LEU A 375 20.31 21.22 -12.22
C LEU A 375 19.99 20.26 -11.08
N PHE A 376 19.07 20.61 -10.18
CA PHE A 376 18.67 19.75 -9.08
C PHE A 376 18.01 18.46 -9.55
N SER A 377 17.21 18.48 -10.62
CA SER A 377 16.67 17.24 -11.19
C SER A 377 17.78 16.33 -11.71
N LYS A 378 18.77 16.88 -12.41
CA LYS A 378 19.88 16.10 -12.96
C LYS A 378 20.81 15.54 -11.88
N THR A 379 21.10 16.30 -10.82
CA THR A 379 21.91 15.78 -9.71
C THR A 379 21.13 14.75 -8.89
N TRP A 380 19.81 14.94 -8.75
CA TRP A 380 18.97 14.02 -7.98
C TRP A 380 18.88 12.61 -8.60
N ILE A 381 18.87 12.47 -9.93
CA ILE A 381 18.86 11.13 -10.55
C ILE A 381 20.11 10.32 -10.22
N GLU A 382 21.26 10.98 -9.98
CA GLU A 382 22.51 10.32 -9.60
C GLU A 382 22.50 9.92 -8.11
N VAL A 383 21.99 10.81 -7.24
CA VAL A 383 21.93 10.56 -5.79
C VAL A 383 20.86 9.53 -5.42
N SER A 384 19.72 9.53 -6.11
CA SER A 384 18.60 8.62 -5.83
C SER A 384 18.82 7.18 -6.29
N GLY A 385 19.92 6.88 -7.00
CA GLY A 385 20.14 5.57 -7.61
C GLY A 385 19.11 5.23 -8.70
N SER A 386 18.48 6.25 -9.28
CA SER A 386 17.54 6.12 -10.41
C SER A 386 18.21 6.50 -11.74
N SER A 387 19.54 6.46 -11.77
CA SER A 387 20.32 6.74 -12.98
C SER A 387 20.05 5.68 -14.04
N ALA A 388 20.30 6.02 -15.30
CA ALA A 388 20.15 5.05 -16.39
C ALA A 388 20.99 3.78 -16.21
N LYS A 389 22.11 3.86 -15.48
CA LYS A 389 22.97 2.71 -15.18
C LYS A 389 22.32 1.79 -14.13
N ASP A 390 21.77 2.38 -13.08
CA ASP A 390 21.15 1.66 -11.97
C ASP A 390 19.85 0.99 -12.39
N VAL A 391 19.01 1.70 -13.15
CA VAL A 391 17.76 1.14 -13.72
C VAL A 391 18.08 0.01 -14.71
N ALA A 392 19.11 0.16 -15.54
CA ALA A 392 19.55 -0.92 -16.43
C ALA A 392 20.03 -2.15 -15.65
N LYS A 393 20.75 -1.95 -14.54
CA LYS A 393 21.21 -3.02 -13.66
C LYS A 393 20.02 -3.72 -12.99
N GLN A 394 19.04 -2.98 -12.48
CA GLN A 394 17.80 -3.53 -11.90
C GLN A 394 17.00 -4.35 -12.92
N LEU A 395 16.81 -3.84 -14.14
CA LEU A 395 16.11 -4.58 -15.19
C LEU A 395 16.87 -5.85 -15.60
N LYS A 396 18.20 -5.80 -15.61
CA LYS A 396 19.05 -6.98 -15.88
C LYS A 396 18.93 -8.03 -14.78
N GLU A 397 18.94 -7.62 -13.51
CA GLU A 397 18.73 -8.50 -12.35
C GLU A 397 17.34 -9.16 -12.40
N GLN A 398 16.33 -8.42 -12.86
CA GLN A 398 14.97 -8.94 -13.09
C GLN A 398 14.81 -9.77 -14.38
N GLN A 399 15.89 -10.00 -15.14
CA GLN A 399 15.86 -10.72 -16.43
C GLN A 399 14.90 -10.10 -17.46
N MET A 400 14.74 -8.77 -17.43
CA MET A 400 13.93 -7.99 -18.36
C MET A 400 14.80 -7.40 -19.47
N VAL A 401 14.45 -7.67 -20.72
CA VAL A 401 15.21 -7.22 -21.90
C VAL A 401 14.28 -6.49 -22.88
N MET A 402 14.78 -5.41 -23.47
CA MET A 402 14.04 -4.67 -24.49
C MET A 402 13.99 -5.47 -25.80
N PRO A 403 12.83 -5.60 -26.46
CA PRO A 403 12.72 -6.36 -27.71
C PRO A 403 13.58 -5.73 -28.82
N GLY A 404 14.27 -6.56 -29.59
CA GLY A 404 15.11 -6.14 -30.71
C GLY A 404 16.50 -5.61 -30.36
N HIS A 405 16.82 -5.45 -29.07
CA HIS A 405 18.11 -4.92 -28.62
C HIS A 405 18.89 -5.96 -27.81
N ARG A 406 20.22 -5.98 -27.98
CA ARG A 406 21.12 -6.75 -27.09
C ARG A 406 21.12 -6.12 -25.69
N GLU A 407 21.41 -6.90 -24.66
CA GLU A 407 21.44 -6.44 -23.26
C GLU A 407 22.37 -5.25 -23.02
N SER A 408 23.49 -5.17 -23.75
CA SER A 408 24.43 -4.03 -23.70
C SER A 408 23.81 -2.72 -24.19
N ASN A 409 22.80 -2.78 -25.06
CA ASN A 409 22.17 -1.61 -25.65
C ASN A 409 21.05 -1.04 -24.77
N LEU A 410 20.54 -1.81 -23.79
CA LEU A 410 19.50 -1.36 -22.86
C LEU A 410 19.95 -0.10 -22.10
N GLN A 411 21.19 -0.12 -21.59
CA GLN A 411 21.76 1.03 -20.89
C GLN A 411 21.89 2.26 -21.81
N LYS A 412 22.25 2.06 -23.08
CA LYS A 412 22.43 3.16 -24.04
C LYS A 412 21.10 3.83 -24.39
N GLU A 413 20.03 3.05 -24.58
CA GLU A 413 18.68 3.58 -24.80
C GLU A 413 18.14 4.30 -23.57
N LEU A 414 18.27 3.71 -22.38
CA LEU A 414 17.85 4.35 -21.13
C LEU A 414 18.59 5.67 -20.88
N ASN A 415 19.88 5.74 -21.22
CA ASN A 415 20.70 6.95 -21.08
C ASN A 415 20.30 8.07 -22.05
N ARG A 416 19.57 7.75 -23.13
CA ARG A 416 19.01 8.75 -24.04
C ARG A 416 17.73 9.38 -23.48
N TYR A 417 16.88 8.58 -22.84
CA TYR A 417 15.58 9.04 -22.33
C TYR A 417 15.65 9.61 -20.91
N ILE A 418 16.33 8.96 -19.96
CA ILE A 418 16.24 9.32 -18.53
C ILE A 418 16.85 10.71 -18.24
N PRO A 419 18.11 11.03 -18.62
CA PRO A 419 18.68 12.35 -18.33
C PRO A 419 17.93 13.48 -19.05
N THR A 420 17.46 13.22 -20.27
CA THR A 420 16.66 14.18 -21.05
C THR A 420 15.30 14.43 -20.40
N ALA A 421 14.61 13.37 -19.97
CA ALA A 421 13.34 13.47 -19.25
C ALA A 421 13.51 14.17 -17.89
N ALA A 422 14.59 13.89 -17.15
CA ALA A 422 14.88 14.56 -15.89
C ALA A 422 15.14 16.06 -16.08
N ALA A 423 16.08 16.43 -16.96
CA ALA A 423 16.40 17.84 -17.20
C ALA A 423 15.20 18.62 -17.75
N PHE A 424 14.51 18.08 -18.77
CA PHE A 424 13.35 18.73 -19.37
C PHE A 424 12.16 18.77 -18.41
N GLY A 425 11.93 17.71 -17.63
CA GLY A 425 10.93 17.67 -16.57
C GLY A 425 11.17 18.73 -15.49
N GLY A 426 12.42 18.91 -15.06
CA GLY A 426 12.82 19.97 -14.12
C GLY A 426 12.61 21.39 -14.67
N VAL A 427 12.92 21.61 -15.95
CA VAL A 427 12.62 22.90 -16.63
C VAL A 427 11.12 23.14 -16.72
N CYS A 428 10.33 22.15 -17.13
CA CYS A 428 8.87 22.27 -17.25
C CYS A 428 8.23 22.56 -15.88
N ILE A 429 8.69 21.88 -14.84
CA ILE A 429 8.30 22.11 -13.46
C ILE A 429 8.60 23.56 -13.05
N GLY A 430 9.83 24.04 -13.25
CA GLY A 430 10.21 25.41 -12.93
C GLY A 430 9.38 26.44 -13.71
N ALA A 431 9.09 26.17 -14.99
CA ALA A 431 8.26 27.03 -15.82
C ALA A 431 6.82 27.11 -15.30
N LEU A 432 6.24 25.96 -14.91
CA LEU A 432 4.89 25.91 -14.33
C LEU A 432 4.81 26.63 -12.98
N THR A 433 5.84 26.51 -12.13
CA THR A 433 5.93 27.27 -10.87
C THR A 433 5.95 28.76 -11.14
N VAL A 434 6.83 29.23 -12.02
CA VAL A 434 6.90 30.66 -12.34
C VAL A 434 5.56 31.14 -12.90
N LEU A 435 4.97 30.41 -13.84
CA LEU A 435 3.67 30.76 -14.42
C LEU A 435 2.57 30.88 -13.35
N ALA A 436 2.55 29.97 -12.37
CA ALA A 436 1.62 30.03 -11.24
C ALA A 436 1.85 31.23 -10.33
N ASP A 437 3.11 31.57 -10.04
CA ASP A 437 3.48 32.77 -9.27
C ASP A 437 3.10 34.05 -10.02
N LEU A 438 3.30 34.10 -11.35
CA LEU A 438 2.94 35.26 -12.18
C LEU A 438 1.43 35.52 -12.25
N MET A 439 0.64 34.45 -12.26
CA MET A 439 -0.82 34.54 -12.26
C MET A 439 -1.39 34.90 -10.88
N GLY A 440 -0.57 34.97 -9.83
CA GLY A 440 -1.00 35.26 -8.47
C GLY A 440 -1.87 34.14 -7.87
N ALA A 441 -1.57 32.88 -8.20
CA ALA A 441 -2.35 31.74 -7.72
C ALA A 441 -2.32 31.64 -6.18
N ILE A 442 -3.48 31.32 -5.59
CA ILE A 442 -3.65 31.16 -4.15
C ILE A 442 -2.89 29.91 -3.68
N GLY A 443 -1.96 30.07 -2.72
CA GLY A 443 -1.22 28.95 -2.10
C GLY A 443 0.27 28.82 -2.51
N SER A 444 0.85 29.84 -3.16
CA SER A 444 2.17 29.81 -3.80
C SER A 444 2.23 28.85 -4.99
N GLY A 445 2.88 29.25 -6.08
CA GLY A 445 3.07 28.40 -7.27
C GLY A 445 3.84 27.12 -6.93
N THR A 446 4.80 27.21 -6.02
CA THR A 446 5.53 26.04 -5.48
C THR A 446 4.59 25.10 -4.71
N GLY A 447 3.75 25.63 -3.83
CA GLY A 447 2.83 24.83 -3.00
C GLY A 447 1.81 24.08 -3.84
N ILE A 448 1.13 24.77 -4.77
CA ILE A 448 0.13 24.14 -5.64
C ILE A 448 0.75 22.98 -6.43
N LEU A 449 1.93 23.20 -7.03
CA LEU A 449 2.57 22.18 -7.86
C LEU A 449 2.96 20.94 -7.04
N LEU A 450 3.43 21.13 -5.81
CA LEU A 450 3.70 20.03 -4.87
C LEU A 450 2.42 19.27 -4.52
N ALA A 451 1.36 19.97 -4.12
CA ALA A 451 0.10 19.35 -3.73
C ALA A 451 -0.52 18.51 -4.87
N VAL A 452 -0.62 19.09 -6.07
CA VAL A 452 -1.17 18.39 -7.24
C VAL A 452 -0.38 17.14 -7.56
N THR A 453 0.95 17.25 -7.57
CA THR A 453 1.79 16.12 -7.97
C THR A 453 1.78 15.02 -6.91
N ILE A 454 1.75 15.37 -5.62
CA ILE A 454 1.60 14.38 -4.53
C ILE A 454 0.25 13.66 -4.66
N ILE A 455 -0.85 14.40 -4.83
CA ILE A 455 -2.19 13.82 -4.97
C ILE A 455 -2.25 12.88 -6.18
N TYR A 456 -1.65 13.27 -7.31
CA TYR A 456 -1.59 12.41 -8.49
C TYR A 456 -0.77 11.13 -8.25
N GLN A 457 0.36 11.22 -7.53
CA GLN A 457 1.15 10.04 -7.16
C GLN A 457 0.36 9.09 -6.25
N TYR A 458 -0.40 9.64 -5.29
CA TYR A 458 -1.30 8.85 -4.45
C TYR A 458 -2.40 8.19 -5.26
N PHE A 459 -3.01 8.92 -6.20
CA PHE A 459 -4.04 8.40 -7.10
C PHE A 459 -3.52 7.22 -7.94
N GLU A 460 -2.32 7.35 -8.52
CA GLU A 460 -1.72 6.25 -9.30
C GLU A 460 -1.37 5.04 -8.43
N THR A 461 -0.94 5.28 -7.18
CA THR A 461 -0.67 4.20 -6.22
C THR A 461 -1.97 3.48 -5.82
N PHE A 462 -3.04 4.26 -5.62
CA PHE A 462 -4.39 3.77 -5.34
C PHE A 462 -4.93 2.91 -6.49
N GLU A 463 -4.79 3.34 -7.75
CA GLU A 463 -5.22 2.54 -8.91
C GLU A 463 -4.41 1.24 -9.06
N LYS A 464 -3.10 1.29 -8.83
CA LYS A 464 -2.24 0.09 -8.90
C LYS A 464 -2.58 -0.93 -7.82
N GLU A 465 -2.80 -0.49 -6.58
CA GLU A 465 -3.20 -1.40 -5.50
C GLU A 465 -4.59 -1.99 -5.75
N LYS A 466 -5.55 -1.15 -6.18
CA LYS A 466 -6.90 -1.61 -6.53
C LYS A 466 -6.89 -2.62 -7.68
N ALA A 467 -6.10 -2.39 -8.72
CA ALA A 467 -5.93 -3.35 -9.82
C ALA A 467 -5.29 -4.67 -9.36
N SER A 468 -4.34 -4.60 -8.42
CA SER A 468 -3.71 -5.79 -7.83
C SER A 468 -4.69 -6.60 -6.97
N GLU A 469 -5.59 -5.96 -6.23
CA GLU A 469 -6.60 -6.65 -5.43
C GLU A 469 -7.73 -7.23 -6.29
N LEU A 470 -8.24 -6.49 -7.28
CA LEU A 470 -9.25 -7.01 -8.21
C LEU A 470 -8.75 -8.22 -9.01
N GLY A 471 -7.45 -8.28 -9.33
CA GLY A 471 -6.83 -9.45 -9.94
C GLY A 471 -6.78 -10.68 -9.03
N PHE A 472 -6.82 -10.49 -7.70
CA PHE A 472 -6.79 -11.55 -6.69
C PHE A 472 -8.21 -11.98 -6.28
N PHE A 473 -9.12 -11.03 -6.09
CA PHE A 473 -10.53 -11.27 -5.70
C PHE A 473 -11.41 -11.76 -6.85
N GLY A 474 -11.04 -11.52 -8.11
CA GLY A 474 -11.79 -11.99 -9.28
C GLY A 474 -11.92 -13.52 -9.40
N VAL A 475 -11.13 -14.29 -8.65
CA VAL A 475 -11.17 -15.78 -8.67
C VAL A 475 -11.92 -16.34 -7.46
N GLU A 476 -11.89 -15.68 -6.30
CA GLU A 476 -12.57 -16.15 -5.08
C GLU A 476 -14.07 -15.83 -5.05
N GLU A 477 -14.50 -14.66 -5.54
CA GLU A 477 -15.94 -14.34 -5.58
C GLU A 477 -16.70 -15.24 -6.57
N LEU A 478 -16.08 -15.68 -7.67
CA LEU A 478 -16.71 -16.60 -8.63
C LEU A 478 -16.92 -18.01 -8.06
N LEU A 479 -16.03 -18.50 -7.19
CA LEU A 479 -16.17 -19.82 -6.56
C LEU A 479 -17.11 -19.79 -5.34
N VAL A 480 -17.11 -18.71 -4.56
CA VAL A 480 -17.97 -18.59 -3.38
C VAL A 480 -19.42 -18.25 -3.76
N PHE A 481 -19.66 -17.48 -4.83
CA PHE A 481 -21.03 -17.24 -5.31
C PHE A 481 -21.61 -18.48 -6.01
N SER A 482 -20.81 -19.28 -6.71
CA SER A 482 -21.28 -20.54 -7.29
C SER A 482 -21.65 -21.59 -6.23
N ALA A 483 -20.96 -21.61 -5.08
CA ALA A 483 -21.27 -22.53 -3.98
C ALA A 483 -22.42 -22.06 -3.04
N SER A 484 -22.76 -20.76 -3.06
CA SER A 484 -23.86 -20.19 -2.25
C SER A 484 -25.23 -20.28 -2.95
N VAL A 485 -25.24 -20.35 -4.29
CA VAL A 485 -26.50 -20.42 -5.07
C VAL A 485 -27.13 -21.82 -5.01
N ASP A 486 -26.35 -22.90 -4.95
CA ASP A 486 -26.90 -24.27 -4.86
C ASP A 486 -27.56 -24.58 -3.50
N ARG A 487 -27.12 -23.92 -2.41
CA ARG A 487 -27.69 -24.17 -1.07
C ARG A 487 -28.91 -23.30 -0.73
N LYS A 488 -29.14 -22.21 -1.46
CA LYS A 488 -30.30 -21.31 -1.27
C LYS A 488 -31.53 -21.69 -2.09
N ALA A 489 -31.41 -22.58 -3.07
CA ALA A 489 -32.54 -23.05 -3.87
C ALA A 489 -33.41 -24.12 -3.16
N GLN A 490 -32.96 -24.68 -2.04
CA GLN A 490 -33.62 -25.83 -1.38
C GLN A 490 -34.30 -25.50 -0.03
N ILE A 491 -34.24 -24.25 0.46
CA ILE A 491 -34.78 -23.85 1.78
C ILE A 491 -35.71 -22.62 1.67
N HIS A 492 -36.51 -22.52 0.61
CA HIS A 492 -37.56 -21.50 0.50
C HIS A 492 -38.95 -22.12 0.33
N SER A 493 -39.21 -23.18 1.11
CA SER A 493 -40.55 -23.77 1.25
C SER A 493 -40.84 -24.14 2.71
N PHE A 494 -40.48 -23.32 3.71
CA PHE A 494 -41.03 -23.47 5.05
C PHE A 494 -40.91 -22.19 5.89
N THR A 495 -42.04 -21.76 6.43
CA THR A 495 -42.20 -21.00 7.68
C THR A 495 -42.00 -19.47 7.69
N ARG A 496 -43.16 -18.82 7.74
CA ARG A 496 -43.52 -17.54 8.38
C ARG A 496 -43.20 -17.59 9.89
N LEU A 497 -42.38 -16.68 10.45
CA LEU A 497 -42.56 -16.04 11.79
C LEU A 497 -41.40 -15.11 12.22
N LYS A 498 -41.81 -14.00 12.86
CA LYS A 498 -41.12 -13.03 13.74
C LYS A 498 -39.65 -13.32 14.11
N ILE A 499 -38.79 -12.29 14.06
CA ILE A 499 -37.95 -11.84 15.19
C ILE A 499 -37.54 -10.36 15.02
N SER A 500 -37.58 -9.71 16.18
CA SER A 500 -37.17 -8.39 16.66
C SER A 500 -36.10 -7.60 15.90
N GLY A 501 -36.22 -6.28 16.01
CA GLY A 501 -35.30 -5.31 15.44
C GLY A 501 -33.96 -5.20 16.18
N GLU A 502 -32.91 -5.03 15.38
CA GLU A 502 -31.71 -4.22 15.61
C GLU A 502 -30.82 -4.37 14.35
N ALA A 503 -31.10 -3.63 13.28
CA ALA A 503 -30.22 -3.50 12.10
C ALA A 503 -30.78 -2.50 11.09
N ARG A 504 -30.88 -1.20 11.44
CA ARG A 504 -31.26 -0.15 10.48
C ARG A 504 -30.48 1.17 10.57
N LEU A 505 -29.22 1.11 11.02
CA LEU A 505 -28.31 2.27 11.00
C LEU A 505 -27.04 2.11 10.15
N THR A 506 -26.91 1.02 9.38
CA THR A 506 -25.71 0.75 8.57
C THR A 506 -25.96 0.58 7.07
N PHE A 507 -27.17 0.83 6.57
CA PHE A 507 -27.49 0.72 5.13
C PHE A 507 -27.77 2.05 4.41
N GLY A 508 -27.77 3.18 5.13
CA GLY A 508 -27.97 4.52 4.53
C GLY A 508 -26.72 5.14 3.88
N CYS A 509 -25.51 4.70 4.23
CA CYS A 509 -24.27 5.32 3.74
C CYS A 509 -23.72 4.73 2.44
N TRP A 510 -24.31 3.66 1.90
CA TRP A 510 -23.82 3.03 0.66
C TRP A 510 -24.51 3.52 -0.61
N TRP A 511 -25.56 4.33 -0.48
CA TRP A 511 -26.38 4.78 -1.62
C TRP A 511 -25.98 6.14 -2.20
N ILE A 512 -25.09 6.89 -1.54
CA ILE A 512 -24.59 8.19 -2.03
C ILE A 512 -23.28 8.04 -2.84
N GLY A 513 -22.61 6.88 -2.76
CA GLY A 513 -21.35 6.62 -3.47
C GLY A 513 -21.46 6.14 -4.92
N SER A 514 -22.62 5.63 -5.35
CA SER A 514 -22.78 5.03 -6.70
C SER A 514 -23.39 5.98 -7.76
N LEU A 515 -23.75 7.22 -7.40
CA LEU A 515 -24.30 8.19 -8.35
C LEU A 515 -23.30 9.27 -8.78
N ALA A 516 -22.11 9.32 -8.18
CA ALA A 516 -21.04 10.26 -8.54
C ALA A 516 -20.07 9.73 -9.62
N PHE A 517 -20.26 8.49 -10.09
CA PHE A 517 -19.31 7.82 -11.01
C PHE A 517 -19.88 7.55 -12.42
N GLY A 518 -21.06 8.08 -12.75
CA GLY A 518 -21.79 7.75 -13.98
C GLY A 518 -21.96 8.86 -15.02
N LEU A 519 -21.35 10.04 -14.86
CA LEU A 519 -21.56 11.18 -15.76
C LEU A 519 -20.27 11.98 -15.96
N MET A 520 -19.33 11.44 -16.74
CA MET A 520 -18.37 12.26 -17.45
C MET A 520 -17.94 11.58 -18.75
N ASP A 521 -18.87 11.52 -19.70
CA ASP A 521 -18.53 11.56 -21.13
C ASP A 521 -19.76 12.03 -21.93
N SER A 522 -19.78 13.31 -22.32
CA SER A 522 -20.32 13.86 -23.57
C SER A 522 -20.53 15.39 -23.48
N VAL A 523 -19.60 16.13 -24.11
CA VAL A 523 -19.76 17.33 -24.95
C VAL A 523 -20.64 18.54 -24.49
N LYS A 524 -19.93 19.67 -24.25
CA LYS A 524 -20.18 21.13 -24.45
C LYS A 524 -21.60 21.73 -24.68
N ARG A 525 -21.81 22.85 -23.93
CA ARG A 525 -22.62 24.11 -24.15
C ARG A 525 -24.16 23.96 -24.14
N SER A 526 -24.98 24.87 -23.58
CA SER A 526 -24.87 26.32 -23.39
C SER A 526 -25.87 26.84 -22.31
N VAL A 527 -25.53 28.02 -21.78
CA VAL A 527 -26.28 29.07 -21.05
C VAL A 527 -27.79 28.89 -20.81
N VAL A 528 -28.23 29.08 -19.56
CA VAL A 528 -29.25 30.05 -19.07
C VAL A 528 -29.57 29.72 -17.59
N THR A 529 -29.45 30.71 -16.71
CA THR A 529 -29.82 30.68 -15.28
C THR A 529 -31.31 30.41 -15.08
N PRO A 530 -31.74 29.84 -13.93
CA PRO A 530 -32.51 30.70 -13.02
C PRO A 530 -32.31 30.44 -11.51
N SER A 531 -32.94 31.35 -10.78
CA SER A 531 -32.87 31.69 -9.38
C SER A 531 -33.32 30.62 -8.36
N LYS A 532 -32.72 30.79 -7.18
CA LYS A 532 -32.97 30.23 -5.85
C LYS A 532 -34.43 29.84 -5.48
N SER A 533 -34.47 28.67 -4.82
CA SER A 533 -35.18 28.35 -3.56
C SER A 533 -36.71 28.29 -3.52
N GLY A 534 -37.27 27.11 -3.80
CA GLY A 534 -38.61 26.68 -3.36
C GLY A 534 -38.62 25.30 -2.66
N LEU A 535 -37.72 24.38 -3.01
CA LEU A 535 -37.76 22.99 -2.54
C LEU A 535 -37.18 22.75 -1.13
N ALA A 536 -36.25 23.59 -0.68
CA ALA A 536 -35.63 23.43 0.65
C ALA A 536 -36.59 23.77 1.81
N ARG A 537 -37.68 24.50 1.55
CA ARG A 537 -38.68 24.84 2.58
C ARG A 537 -39.82 23.81 2.66
N ALA A 538 -40.06 23.06 1.59
CA ALA A 538 -41.04 21.97 1.57
C ALA A 538 -40.51 20.70 2.27
N ILE A 539 -39.21 20.40 2.11
CA ILE A 539 -38.59 19.21 2.70
C ILE A 539 -38.42 19.34 4.23
N VAL A 540 -38.25 20.56 4.75
CA VAL A 540 -38.18 20.81 6.21
C VAL A 540 -39.56 20.73 6.88
N LYS A 541 -40.66 21.00 6.15
CA LYS A 541 -42.03 20.84 6.66
C LYS A 541 -42.52 19.38 6.61
N ALA A 542 -42.05 18.58 5.65
CA ALA A 542 -42.39 17.15 5.56
C ALA A 542 -41.67 16.27 6.60
N LEU A 543 -40.56 16.74 7.17
CA LEU A 543 -39.77 16.00 8.18
C LEU A 543 -40.25 16.19 9.63
N HIS A 544 -41.28 17.00 9.87
CA HIS A 544 -41.80 17.26 11.22
C HIS A 544 -43.14 16.56 11.53
N ILE A 545 -43.53 15.56 10.75
CA ILE A 545 -44.71 14.70 10.99
C ILE A 545 -44.26 13.24 11.09
N ARG A 546 -43.50 12.93 12.14
CA ARG A 546 -43.31 11.55 12.65
C ARG A 546 -42.82 11.56 14.09
N VAL A 547 -43.49 12.34 14.92
CA VAL A 547 -43.48 12.19 16.38
C VAL A 547 -44.95 12.21 16.78
N VAL A 548 -45.56 11.02 16.80
CA VAL A 548 -46.71 10.55 17.62
C VAL A 548 -47.12 9.21 17.00
N THR A 549 -46.48 8.13 17.44
CA THR A 549 -47.15 6.83 17.50
C THR A 549 -47.40 6.59 18.97
N GLY A 550 -48.68 6.53 19.35
CA GLY A 550 -49.09 6.33 20.73
C GLY A 550 -48.60 4.99 21.30
N VAL A 551 -48.05 5.08 22.50
CA VAL A 551 -48.32 4.16 23.61
C VAL A 551 -48.55 5.07 24.82
N ALA A 552 -49.68 4.89 25.51
CA ALA A 552 -50.17 5.73 26.61
C ALA A 552 -49.19 5.77 27.81
N PRO A 553 -49.30 6.80 28.65
CA PRO A 553 -50.07 6.58 29.89
C PRO A 553 -51.05 7.72 30.23
N ASP A 554 -51.92 7.39 31.18
CA ASP A 554 -53.06 8.15 31.70
C ASP A 554 -52.73 9.50 32.37
N ASP A 555 -53.82 10.25 32.56
CA ASP A 555 -54.12 11.33 33.50
C ASP A 555 -54.02 12.82 33.09
N ASP A 556 -55.22 13.44 33.26
CA ASP A 556 -55.56 14.81 33.60
C ASP A 556 -55.41 15.99 32.60
N GLY A 557 -56.56 16.37 32.03
CA GLY A 557 -57.26 17.57 32.52
C GLY A 557 -56.95 18.95 31.91
N ILE A 558 -57.92 19.43 31.10
CA ILE A 558 -58.39 20.83 31.00
C ILE A 558 -57.38 21.91 30.53
N LEU A 559 -57.56 22.43 29.30
CA LEU A 559 -57.98 23.83 29.06
C LEU A 559 -58.04 24.19 27.55
N LYS A 560 -59.14 24.86 27.21
CA LYS A 560 -59.36 25.81 26.10
C LYS A 560 -59.82 25.28 24.74
N ASP A 561 -61.14 25.11 24.68
CA ASP A 561 -62.00 25.73 23.67
C ASP A 561 -61.49 27.11 23.22
N HIS A 562 -61.25 27.26 21.92
CA HIS A 562 -61.89 28.25 21.05
C HIS A 562 -61.29 28.17 19.64
N PHE A 563 -62.16 28.34 18.62
CA PHE A 563 -61.94 28.30 17.17
C PHE A 563 -62.11 26.94 16.47
N LYS A 564 -63.37 26.47 16.44
CA LYS A 564 -63.94 25.74 15.30
C LYS A 564 -64.83 26.70 14.51
N HIS A 565 -64.45 27.00 13.27
CA HIS A 565 -65.32 27.10 12.09
C HIS A 565 -64.57 27.80 10.94
N VAL A 566 -63.82 27.04 10.14
CA VAL A 566 -63.60 27.29 8.70
C VAL A 566 -63.37 25.91 8.03
N ASP A 567 -64.38 25.52 7.26
CA ASP A 567 -64.44 24.68 6.04
C ASP A 567 -63.72 23.31 5.94
N LYS A 568 -64.50 22.24 6.13
CA LYS A 568 -64.16 20.85 5.77
C LYS A 568 -64.03 20.64 4.24
N ASP A 569 -64.61 21.52 3.44
CA ASP A 569 -64.66 21.37 1.98
C ASP A 569 -63.34 21.80 1.31
N GLU A 570 -62.50 22.62 1.97
CA GLU A 570 -61.18 23.02 1.45
C GLU A 570 -60.10 21.94 1.67
N GLU A 571 -60.20 21.13 2.73
CA GLU A 571 -59.24 20.04 3.01
C GLU A 571 -59.38 18.85 2.04
N GLU A 572 -60.59 18.51 1.59
CA GLU A 572 -60.80 17.44 0.59
C GLU A 572 -60.34 17.87 -0.82
N LEU A 573 -60.54 19.13 -1.21
CA LEU A 573 -60.08 19.68 -2.50
C LEU A 573 -58.54 19.77 -2.60
N LEU A 574 -57.86 20.09 -1.49
CA LEU A 574 -56.39 20.15 -1.44
C LEU A 574 -55.74 18.75 -1.46
N GLN A 575 -56.44 17.72 -0.99
CA GLN A 575 -55.97 16.32 -1.07
C GLN A 575 -56.07 15.75 -2.49
N ASP A 576 -57.13 16.08 -3.23
CA ASP A 576 -57.33 15.58 -4.60
C ASP A 576 -56.30 16.17 -5.59
N ASP A 577 -56.00 17.47 -5.45
CA ASP A 577 -55.00 18.17 -6.29
C ASP A 577 -53.56 17.64 -6.05
N GLY A 578 -53.26 17.19 -4.83
CA GLY A 578 -51.99 16.53 -4.48
C GLY A 578 -51.87 15.14 -5.10
N MET A 579 -52.93 14.33 -5.05
CA MET A 579 -52.95 12.98 -5.64
C MET A 579 -52.84 13.03 -7.18
N VAL A 580 -53.43 14.03 -7.83
CA VAL A 580 -53.31 14.24 -9.28
C VAL A 580 -51.88 14.60 -9.69
N GLN A 581 -51.18 15.42 -8.88
CA GLN A 581 -49.77 15.74 -9.13
C GLN A 581 -48.84 14.54 -8.93
N GLU A 582 -49.10 13.68 -7.95
CA GLU A 582 -48.36 12.44 -7.73
C GLU A 582 -48.59 11.41 -8.86
N ALA A 583 -49.83 11.31 -9.36
CA ALA A 583 -50.16 10.48 -10.53
C ALA A 583 -49.44 10.98 -11.81
N PHE A 584 -49.34 12.29 -11.99
CA PHE A 584 -48.58 12.87 -13.10
C PHE A 584 -47.07 12.61 -12.97
N LEU A 585 -46.52 12.77 -11.77
CA LEU A 585 -45.09 12.54 -11.50
C LEU A 585 -44.70 11.07 -11.74
N SER A 586 -45.54 10.12 -11.33
CA SER A 586 -45.31 8.69 -11.56
C SER A 586 -45.39 8.32 -13.05
N LYS A 587 -46.27 8.94 -13.85
CA LYS A 587 -46.24 8.82 -15.33
C LYS A 587 -44.96 9.37 -15.95
N LEU A 588 -44.47 10.49 -15.45
CA LEU A 588 -43.21 11.07 -15.91
C LEU A 588 -42.05 10.09 -15.64
N PHE A 589 -41.93 9.56 -14.42
CA PHE A 589 -40.90 8.60 -14.07
C PHE A 589 -40.99 7.30 -14.87
N ALA A 590 -42.20 6.79 -15.11
CA ALA A 590 -42.42 5.62 -15.95
C ALA A 590 -41.95 5.86 -17.40
N SER A 591 -42.25 7.04 -17.98
CA SER A 591 -41.84 7.39 -19.35
C SER A 591 -40.31 7.58 -19.48
N VAL A 592 -39.67 8.24 -18.51
CA VAL A 592 -38.20 8.42 -18.47
C VAL A 592 -37.50 7.06 -18.34
N THR A 593 -38.02 6.18 -17.50
CA THR A 593 -37.46 4.84 -17.31
C THR A 593 -37.66 3.96 -18.55
N ALA A 594 -38.79 4.12 -19.26
CA ALA A 594 -39.02 3.48 -20.55
C ALA A 594 -38.04 3.95 -21.64
N VAL A 595 -37.73 5.26 -21.71
CA VAL A 595 -36.68 5.78 -22.61
C VAL A 595 -35.32 5.17 -22.28
N LYS A 596 -34.96 5.10 -21.00
CA LYS A 596 -33.71 4.50 -20.55
C LYS A 596 -33.60 3.01 -20.92
N ALA A 597 -34.70 2.27 -20.81
CA ALA A 597 -34.77 0.87 -21.23
C ALA A 597 -34.59 0.71 -22.75
N ALA A 598 -35.31 1.49 -23.55
CA ALA A 598 -35.18 1.46 -25.01
C ALA A 598 -33.77 1.84 -25.49
N TYR A 599 -33.12 2.80 -24.82
CA TYR A 599 -31.73 3.16 -25.12
C TYR A 599 -30.74 2.06 -24.75
N ALA A 600 -30.96 1.34 -23.63
CA ALA A 600 -30.13 0.19 -23.26
C ALA A 600 -30.23 -0.97 -24.28
N GLU A 601 -31.43 -1.23 -24.81
CA GLU A 601 -31.65 -2.19 -25.90
C GLU A 601 -30.91 -1.76 -27.17
N MET A 602 -30.94 -0.47 -27.51
CA MET A 602 -30.19 0.08 -28.65
C MET A 602 -28.67 -0.12 -28.50
N GLN A 603 -28.12 0.10 -27.30
CA GLN A 603 -26.70 -0.14 -27.03
C GLN A 603 -26.30 -1.62 -27.13
N PHE A 604 -27.20 -2.52 -26.74
CA PHE A 604 -26.97 -3.96 -26.88
C PHE A 604 -26.97 -4.38 -28.36
N ALA A 605 -27.93 -3.88 -29.15
CA ALA A 605 -28.04 -4.17 -30.58
C ALA A 605 -26.89 -3.58 -31.44
N GLN A 606 -26.02 -2.74 -30.87
CA GLN A 606 -24.83 -2.24 -31.57
C GLN A 606 -23.66 -3.25 -31.57
N SER A 607 -23.65 -4.22 -30.67
CA SER A 607 -22.53 -5.15 -30.49
C SER A 607 -23.02 -6.53 -30.01
N PRO A 608 -23.32 -7.47 -30.93
CA PRO A 608 -23.07 -7.45 -32.38
C PRO A 608 -24.00 -6.49 -33.13
N HIS A 609 -23.58 -5.96 -34.29
CA HIS A 609 -24.35 -4.97 -35.05
C HIS A 609 -25.62 -5.58 -35.67
N ASP A 610 -26.76 -5.36 -35.02
CA ASP A 610 -28.11 -5.76 -35.44
C ASP A 610 -28.90 -4.53 -35.88
N ALA A 611 -29.00 -4.32 -37.21
CA ALA A 611 -29.63 -3.16 -37.80
C ALA A 611 -31.14 -3.07 -37.49
N ASP A 612 -31.83 -4.21 -37.41
CA ASP A 612 -33.27 -4.26 -37.15
C ASP A 612 -33.58 -3.96 -35.67
N GLY A 613 -32.76 -4.51 -34.77
CA GLY A 613 -32.82 -4.20 -33.33
C GLY A 613 -32.56 -2.72 -33.03
N ILE A 614 -31.60 -2.09 -33.72
CA ILE A 614 -31.31 -0.66 -33.58
C ILE A 614 -32.49 0.18 -34.08
N GLN A 615 -33.07 -0.14 -35.25
CA GLN A 615 -34.22 0.61 -35.78
C GLN A 615 -35.47 0.48 -34.90
N ALA A 616 -35.73 -0.71 -34.35
CA ALA A 616 -36.86 -0.93 -33.45
C ALA A 616 -36.70 -0.14 -32.13
N ALA A 617 -35.49 -0.16 -31.55
CA ALA A 617 -35.19 0.58 -30.33
C ALA A 617 -35.22 2.11 -30.56
N ASP A 618 -34.71 2.59 -31.70
CA ASP A 618 -34.76 4.01 -32.07
C ASP A 618 -36.19 4.54 -32.23
N ARG A 619 -37.05 3.79 -32.94
CA ARG A 619 -38.49 4.12 -33.04
C ARG A 619 -39.17 4.17 -31.67
N MET A 620 -38.80 3.27 -30.76
CA MET A 620 -39.31 3.24 -29.39
C MET A 620 -38.87 4.50 -28.62
N VAL A 621 -37.58 4.87 -28.68
CA VAL A 621 -37.05 6.09 -28.05
C VAL A 621 -37.77 7.33 -28.55
N VAL A 622 -37.92 7.47 -29.88
CA VAL A 622 -38.60 8.61 -30.50
C VAL A 622 -40.07 8.69 -30.05
N SER A 623 -40.78 7.55 -29.98
CA SER A 623 -42.17 7.52 -29.52
C SER A 623 -42.33 7.95 -28.07
N GLN A 624 -41.43 7.52 -27.18
CA GLN A 624 -41.46 7.87 -25.76
C GLN A 624 -41.04 9.33 -25.51
N LEU A 625 -40.09 9.86 -26.30
CA LEU A 625 -39.73 11.28 -26.26
C LEU A 625 -40.88 12.18 -26.74
N LYS A 626 -41.64 11.74 -27.75
CA LYS A 626 -42.85 12.43 -28.20
C LYS A 626 -43.91 12.45 -27.09
N TYR A 627 -44.15 11.31 -26.43
CA TYR A 627 -45.05 11.21 -25.28
C TYR A 627 -44.59 12.10 -24.10
N LEU A 628 -43.30 12.16 -23.81
CA LEU A 628 -42.74 13.04 -22.76
C LEU A 628 -42.89 14.53 -23.11
N SER A 629 -42.84 14.87 -24.40
CA SER A 629 -43.15 16.22 -24.88
C SER A 629 -44.65 16.56 -24.70
N GLU A 630 -45.54 15.60 -24.94
CA GLU A 630 -46.99 15.76 -24.70
C GLU A 630 -47.28 15.93 -23.20
N LEU A 631 -46.65 15.14 -22.33
CA LEU A 631 -46.74 15.31 -20.87
C LEU A 631 -46.24 16.69 -20.41
N LYS A 632 -45.13 17.18 -20.98
CA LYS A 632 -44.63 18.52 -20.71
C LYS A 632 -45.64 19.61 -21.14
N GLN A 633 -46.29 19.45 -22.28
CA GLN A 633 -47.31 20.37 -22.75
C GLN A 633 -48.58 20.32 -21.88
N ALA A 634 -49.00 19.14 -21.43
CA ALA A 634 -50.12 18.96 -20.50
C ALA A 634 -49.87 19.66 -19.16
N TYR A 635 -48.65 19.56 -18.61
CA TYR A 635 -48.26 20.28 -17.40
C TYR A 635 -48.30 21.80 -17.58
N LEU A 636 -47.77 22.31 -18.71
CA LEU A 636 -47.71 23.75 -18.99
C LEU A 636 -49.10 24.36 -19.24
N THR A 637 -50.04 23.58 -19.78
CA THR A 637 -51.42 24.01 -20.06
C THR A 637 -52.37 23.84 -18.87
N LYS A 638 -51.88 23.31 -17.72
CA LYS A 638 -52.66 23.03 -16.50
C LYS A 638 -53.89 22.12 -16.70
N GLN A 639 -53.93 21.33 -17.77
CA GLN A 639 -54.97 20.32 -17.97
C GLN A 639 -54.52 19.00 -17.35
N LEU A 640 -54.77 18.83 -16.04
CA LEU A 640 -54.39 17.62 -15.28
C LEU A 640 -55.59 16.73 -14.90
N ASN A 641 -56.73 16.90 -15.57
CA ASN A 641 -57.95 16.15 -15.22
C ASN A 641 -57.87 14.71 -15.73
N GLU A 642 -57.53 13.77 -14.84
CA GLU A 642 -57.61 12.34 -15.08
C GLU A 642 -58.74 11.75 -14.24
N ALA A 643 -59.64 10.99 -14.87
CA ALA A 643 -60.87 10.51 -14.25
C ALA A 643 -60.68 9.49 -13.09
N SER A 644 -59.44 9.05 -12.79
CA SER A 644 -59.16 8.10 -11.70
C SER A 644 -57.65 8.07 -11.27
N PRO A 645 -57.17 9.04 -10.45
CA PRO A 645 -55.75 9.23 -10.13
C PRO A 645 -55.07 8.02 -9.45
N ALA A 646 -55.80 7.27 -8.61
CA ALA A 646 -55.24 6.10 -7.92
C ALA A 646 -54.93 4.93 -8.88
N THR A 647 -55.72 4.76 -9.94
CA THR A 647 -55.51 3.69 -10.93
C THR A 647 -54.37 4.00 -11.88
N THR A 648 -54.20 5.28 -12.26
CA THR A 648 -53.10 5.72 -13.12
C THR A 648 -51.75 5.69 -12.41
N LEU A 649 -51.71 6.00 -11.11
CA LEU A 649 -50.52 5.81 -10.28
C LEU A 649 -50.06 4.34 -10.29
N LEU A 650 -50.95 3.40 -9.96
CA LEU A 650 -50.60 1.96 -9.95
C LEU A 650 -50.15 1.45 -11.33
N LEU A 651 -50.84 1.84 -12.41
CA LEU A 651 -50.43 1.43 -13.77
C LEU A 651 -49.06 1.98 -14.16
N SER A 652 -48.75 3.23 -13.75
CA SER A 652 -47.45 3.84 -14.04
C SER A 652 -46.31 3.22 -13.23
N GLU A 653 -46.54 2.86 -11.96
CA GLU A 653 -45.56 2.11 -11.16
C GLU A 653 -45.31 0.71 -11.72
N ILE A 654 -46.36 0.02 -12.19
CA ILE A 654 -46.21 -1.29 -12.84
C ILE A 654 -45.38 -1.14 -14.12
N GLN A 655 -45.63 -0.09 -14.91
CA GLN A 655 -44.88 0.19 -16.12
C GLN A 655 -43.40 0.54 -15.83
N GLU A 656 -43.13 1.31 -14.79
CA GLU A 656 -41.78 1.62 -14.33
C GLU A 656 -41.02 0.34 -13.92
N ARG A 657 -41.63 -0.51 -13.09
CA ARG A 657 -41.04 -1.80 -12.70
C ARG A 657 -40.80 -2.71 -13.90
N LYS A 658 -41.72 -2.74 -14.86
CA LYS A 658 -41.57 -3.52 -16.11
C LYS A 658 -40.42 -3.00 -16.99
N SER A 659 -40.26 -1.68 -17.10
CA SER A 659 -39.14 -1.08 -17.85
C SER A 659 -37.79 -1.33 -17.16
N SER A 660 -37.75 -1.28 -15.82
CA SER A 660 -36.57 -1.62 -15.04
C SER A 660 -36.16 -3.09 -15.19
N LEU A 661 -37.14 -4.02 -15.18
CA LEU A 661 -36.88 -5.44 -15.44
C LEU A 661 -36.29 -5.69 -16.83
N ARG A 662 -36.74 -4.96 -17.86
CA ARG A 662 -36.15 -5.06 -19.20
C ARG A 662 -34.68 -4.63 -19.23
N ILE A 663 -34.30 -3.58 -18.50
CA ILE A 663 -32.90 -3.18 -18.38
C ILE A 663 -32.07 -4.32 -17.79
N TYR A 664 -32.57 -4.95 -16.71
CA TYR A 664 -31.89 -6.08 -16.09
C TYR A 664 -31.76 -7.27 -17.03
N GLU A 665 -32.80 -7.58 -17.80
CA GLU A 665 -32.77 -8.66 -18.80
C GLU A 665 -31.71 -8.43 -19.88
N VAL A 666 -31.61 -7.21 -20.41
CA VAL A 666 -30.59 -6.83 -21.39
C VAL A 666 -29.18 -6.96 -20.80
N THR A 667 -28.99 -6.52 -19.55
CA THR A 667 -27.69 -6.68 -18.87
C THR A 667 -27.32 -8.13 -18.60
N ALA A 668 -28.31 -8.98 -18.28
CA ALA A 668 -28.10 -10.41 -18.08
C ALA A 668 -27.67 -11.09 -19.39
N LYS A 669 -28.38 -10.84 -20.50
CA LYS A 669 -28.01 -11.32 -21.84
C LYS A 669 -26.60 -10.89 -22.26
N LYS A 670 -26.22 -9.65 -21.94
CA LYS A 670 -24.85 -9.16 -22.16
C LYS A 670 -23.81 -9.93 -21.34
N LEU A 671 -24.08 -10.16 -20.06
CA LEU A 671 -23.18 -10.92 -19.19
C LEU A 671 -23.04 -12.38 -19.65
N GLU A 672 -24.14 -13.03 -20.06
CA GLU A 672 -24.12 -14.38 -20.63
C GLU A 672 -23.26 -14.44 -21.90
N SER A 673 -23.38 -13.46 -22.80
CA SER A 673 -22.55 -13.41 -24.02
C SER A 673 -21.05 -13.25 -23.70
N GLN A 674 -20.71 -12.46 -22.67
CA GLN A 674 -19.33 -12.31 -22.21
C GLN A 674 -18.81 -13.59 -21.55
N LEU A 675 -19.65 -14.28 -20.79
CA LEU A 675 -19.33 -15.54 -20.17
C LEU A 675 -19.03 -16.60 -21.25
N GLN A 676 -19.87 -16.73 -22.28
CA GLN A 676 -19.63 -17.63 -23.40
C GLN A 676 -18.32 -17.32 -24.15
N LEU A 677 -18.01 -16.03 -24.37
CA LEU A 677 -16.74 -15.63 -24.98
C LEU A 677 -15.55 -16.03 -24.09
N LYS A 678 -15.65 -15.80 -22.79
CA LYS A 678 -14.61 -16.18 -21.82
C LYS A 678 -14.46 -17.69 -21.69
N GLU A 679 -15.54 -18.46 -21.79
CA GLU A 679 -15.50 -19.92 -21.87
C GLU A 679 -14.84 -20.41 -23.15
N ALA A 680 -15.10 -19.76 -24.29
CA ALA A 680 -14.41 -20.06 -25.55
C ALA A 680 -12.91 -19.72 -25.48
N GLU A 681 -12.54 -18.59 -24.87
CA GLU A 681 -11.14 -18.24 -24.59
C GLU A 681 -10.49 -19.27 -23.65
N ALA A 682 -11.18 -19.70 -22.60
CA ALA A 682 -10.70 -20.72 -21.67
C ALA A 682 -10.54 -22.09 -22.37
N ALA A 683 -11.46 -22.46 -23.26
CA ALA A 683 -11.35 -23.67 -24.08
C ALA A 683 -10.16 -23.59 -25.04
N SER A 684 -9.94 -22.43 -25.68
CA SER A 684 -8.78 -22.16 -26.53
C SER A 684 -7.46 -22.22 -25.75
N LEU A 685 -7.42 -21.65 -24.54
CA LEU A 685 -6.26 -21.72 -23.66
C LEU A 685 -6.01 -23.15 -23.15
N ARG A 686 -7.06 -23.91 -22.83
CA ARG A 686 -6.95 -25.34 -22.51
C ARG A 686 -6.44 -26.15 -23.71
N GLY A 687 -6.86 -25.81 -24.92
CA GLY A 687 -6.32 -26.38 -26.17
C GLY A 687 -4.82 -26.10 -26.32
N LYS A 688 -4.41 -24.83 -26.15
CA LYS A 688 -2.99 -24.44 -26.16
C LYS A 688 -2.19 -25.11 -25.04
N LEU A 689 -2.79 -25.30 -23.87
CA LEU A 689 -2.16 -26.00 -22.75
C LEU A 689 -2.02 -27.48 -23.06
N LEU A 690 -3.02 -28.12 -23.68
CA LEU A 690 -2.94 -29.49 -24.19
C LEU A 690 -1.87 -29.64 -25.27
N ASP A 691 -1.75 -28.70 -26.19
CA ASP A 691 -0.73 -28.72 -27.24
C ASP A 691 0.66 -28.45 -26.68
N ALA A 692 0.79 -27.53 -25.71
CA ALA A 692 2.01 -27.34 -24.94
C ALA A 692 2.35 -28.59 -24.12
N ASN A 693 1.35 -29.30 -23.59
CA ASN A 693 1.56 -30.53 -22.84
C ASN A 693 1.95 -31.69 -23.76
N LYS A 694 1.40 -31.77 -24.99
CA LYS A 694 1.85 -32.71 -26.03
C LYS A 694 3.25 -32.37 -26.51
N ALA A 695 3.58 -31.08 -26.66
CA ALA A 695 4.92 -30.61 -26.98
C ALA A 695 5.90 -30.91 -25.84
N ASN A 696 5.46 -30.79 -24.59
CA ASN A 696 6.22 -31.20 -23.41
C ASN A 696 6.36 -32.72 -23.33
N MET A 697 5.34 -33.50 -23.67
CA MET A 697 5.42 -34.96 -23.79
C MET A 697 6.36 -35.39 -24.93
N LEU A 698 6.37 -34.65 -26.04
CA LEU A 698 7.32 -34.86 -27.13
C LEU A 698 8.72 -34.41 -26.74
N LEU A 699 8.85 -33.32 -25.98
CA LEU A 699 10.09 -32.90 -25.35
C LEU A 699 10.52 -33.88 -24.28
N GLU A 700 9.62 -34.56 -23.56
CA GLU A 700 9.87 -35.63 -22.60
C GLU A 700 10.19 -36.94 -23.30
N LYS A 701 9.69 -37.18 -24.51
CA LYS A 701 10.13 -38.26 -25.39
C LYS A 701 11.52 -37.97 -25.97
N ARG A 702 11.77 -36.72 -26.34
CA ARG A 702 13.08 -36.24 -26.79
C ARG A 702 14.07 -36.15 -25.64
N LEU A 703 13.62 -35.75 -24.45
CA LEU A 703 14.35 -35.75 -23.21
C LEU A 703 14.55 -37.21 -22.82
N SER A 704 13.59 -38.11 -22.73
CA SER A 704 13.88 -39.54 -22.47
C SER A 704 14.84 -40.17 -23.50
N SER A 705 14.80 -39.80 -24.79
CA SER A 705 15.84 -40.19 -25.75
C SER A 705 17.18 -39.44 -25.58
N SER A 706 17.16 -38.23 -25.04
CA SER A 706 18.35 -37.39 -24.74
C SER A 706 18.87 -37.57 -23.30
N TRP A 707 18.09 -38.22 -22.43
CA TRP A 707 18.36 -38.67 -21.06
C TRP A 707 18.90 -40.09 -21.10
N GLN A 708 18.90 -40.73 -22.28
CA GLN A 708 19.94 -41.69 -22.63
C GLN A 708 21.35 -41.05 -22.59
N PHE A 709 21.46 -39.71 -22.52
CA PHE A 709 22.69 -38.94 -22.39
C PHE A 709 22.75 -37.98 -21.19
N VAL A 710 21.73 -37.93 -20.33
CA VAL A 710 21.70 -37.12 -19.10
C VAL A 710 21.12 -37.93 -17.93
N ILE A 711 21.50 -39.21 -17.84
CA ILE A 711 21.74 -39.79 -16.53
C ILE A 711 23.10 -39.22 -16.13
N PRO A 712 23.25 -38.51 -14.99
CA PRO A 712 24.58 -38.18 -14.51
C PRO A 712 25.30 -39.52 -14.39
N ASP A 713 26.41 -39.71 -15.11
CA ASP A 713 27.32 -40.84 -14.89
C ASP A 713 27.40 -41.06 -13.39
N THR A 714 26.75 -42.12 -12.89
CA THR A 714 26.50 -42.33 -11.47
C THR A 714 27.83 -42.60 -10.79
N ARG A 715 28.52 -41.52 -10.43
CA ARG A 715 29.78 -41.57 -9.69
C ARG A 715 29.42 -41.74 -8.23
N ALA A 716 30.12 -42.64 -7.54
CA ALA A 716 30.03 -42.79 -6.08
C ALA A 716 30.18 -41.46 -5.32
N ALA A 717 30.82 -40.46 -5.94
CA ALA A 717 30.95 -39.09 -5.42
C ALA A 717 29.60 -38.39 -5.16
N ASP A 718 28.60 -38.58 -6.00
CA ASP A 718 27.30 -37.93 -5.84
C ASP A 718 26.53 -38.53 -4.66
N PHE A 719 26.59 -39.86 -4.49
CA PHE A 719 26.07 -40.53 -3.30
C PHE A 719 26.79 -40.08 -2.03
N LEU A 720 28.12 -39.93 -2.07
CA LEU A 720 28.91 -39.44 -0.93
C LEU A 720 28.53 -38.00 -0.53
N SER A 721 28.31 -37.12 -1.50
CA SER A 721 27.87 -35.74 -1.24
C SER A 721 26.48 -35.69 -0.60
N TYR A 722 25.56 -36.52 -1.11
CA TYR A 722 24.18 -36.59 -0.61
C TYR A 722 24.11 -37.25 0.78
N HIS A 723 24.94 -38.27 1.00
CA HIS A 723 25.13 -38.90 2.30
C HIS A 723 25.63 -37.89 3.34
N ARG A 724 26.67 -37.10 3.03
CA ARG A 724 27.18 -36.05 3.93
C ARG A 724 26.11 -35.02 4.30
N GLN A 725 25.30 -34.59 3.33
CA GLN A 725 24.22 -33.64 3.59
C GLN A 725 23.10 -34.26 4.44
N THR A 726 22.82 -35.55 4.26
CA THR A 726 21.87 -36.30 5.10
C THR A 726 22.36 -36.36 6.54
N LEU A 727 23.64 -36.67 6.79
CA LEU A 727 24.22 -36.62 8.13
C LEU A 727 24.17 -35.24 8.77
N LYS A 728 24.41 -34.17 8.00
CA LYS A 728 24.27 -32.79 8.48
C LYS A 728 22.85 -32.49 8.97
N SER A 729 21.83 -32.98 8.27
CA SER A 729 20.43 -32.82 8.70
C SER A 729 20.11 -33.63 9.96
N ILE A 730 20.66 -34.84 10.09
CA ILE A 730 20.51 -35.66 11.30
C ILE A 730 21.13 -34.96 12.51
N ARG A 731 22.37 -34.46 12.38
CA ARG A 731 23.05 -33.72 13.45
C ARG A 731 22.29 -32.46 13.88
N SER A 732 21.75 -31.72 12.92
CA SER A 732 20.93 -30.54 13.20
C SER A 732 19.66 -30.90 13.98
N PHE A 733 19.01 -32.01 13.64
CA PHE A 733 17.84 -32.51 14.38
C PHE A 733 18.22 -33.01 15.78
N VAL A 734 19.33 -33.73 15.92
CA VAL A 734 19.82 -34.22 17.23
C VAL A 734 20.15 -33.07 18.18
N GLN A 735 20.78 -32.00 17.69
CA GLN A 735 21.04 -30.80 18.49
C GLN A 735 19.74 -30.13 18.96
N LEU A 736 18.73 -30.09 18.10
CA LEU A 736 17.43 -29.56 18.42
C LEU A 736 16.71 -30.46 19.45
N LEU A 737 16.78 -31.79 19.29
CA LEU A 737 16.25 -32.76 20.25
C LEU A 737 16.88 -32.61 21.65
N ILE A 738 18.21 -32.53 21.74
CA ILE A 738 18.92 -32.34 23.01
C ILE A 738 18.51 -31.02 23.68
N LYS A 739 18.35 -29.95 22.89
CA LYS A 739 17.90 -28.64 23.39
C LYS A 739 16.49 -28.72 23.97
N GLU A 740 15.55 -29.36 23.26
CA GLU A 740 14.17 -29.50 23.73
C GLU A 740 14.06 -30.43 24.96
N MET A 741 14.86 -31.50 25.02
CA MET A 741 14.98 -32.35 26.21
C MET A 741 15.52 -31.57 27.41
N GLY A 742 16.53 -30.71 27.19
CA GLY A 742 17.06 -29.82 28.23
C GLY A 742 16.03 -28.82 28.74
N SER A 743 15.20 -28.23 27.88
CA SER A 743 14.12 -27.33 28.30
C SER A 743 12.97 -28.04 29.01
N ALA A 744 12.74 -29.32 28.72
CA ALA A 744 11.75 -30.15 29.40
C ALA A 744 12.25 -30.74 30.73
N GLY A 745 13.48 -30.41 31.16
CA GLY A 745 14.04 -30.86 32.44
C GLY A 745 14.46 -32.33 32.47
N TRP A 746 14.74 -32.95 31.31
CA TRP A 746 15.24 -34.32 31.25
C TRP A 746 16.69 -34.40 31.71
N ASP A 747 17.00 -35.43 32.51
CA ASP A 747 18.39 -35.77 32.83
C ASP A 747 19.05 -36.46 31.61
N LEU A 748 19.90 -35.69 30.92
CA LEU A 748 20.61 -36.14 29.73
C LEU A 748 21.60 -37.28 30.03
N ASP A 749 22.12 -37.36 31.26
CA ASP A 749 23.08 -38.37 31.66
C ASP A 749 22.39 -39.71 31.86
N ALA A 750 21.29 -39.74 32.60
CA ALA A 750 20.45 -40.92 32.74
C ALA A 750 19.86 -41.38 31.39
N ALA A 751 19.50 -40.44 30.51
CA ALA A 751 19.00 -40.75 29.17
C ALA A 751 20.08 -41.39 28.28
N ALA A 752 21.31 -40.87 28.28
CA ALA A 752 22.42 -41.45 27.53
C ALA A 752 22.77 -42.87 28.02
N ASP A 753 22.81 -43.06 29.35
CA ASP A 753 23.10 -44.37 29.96
C ASP A 753 22.00 -45.41 29.67
N SER A 754 20.75 -44.97 29.46
CA SER A 754 19.64 -45.85 29.06
C SER A 754 19.73 -46.34 27.61
N ILE A 755 20.35 -45.54 26.72
CA ILE A 755 20.44 -45.84 25.28
C ILE A 755 21.57 -46.84 25.03
N GLU A 756 22.75 -46.60 25.59
CA GLU A 756 23.92 -47.49 25.46
C GLU A 756 24.63 -47.62 26.82
N PRO A 757 24.35 -48.69 27.59
CA PRO A 757 24.92 -48.85 28.92
C PRO A 757 26.44 -49.11 28.88
N GLY A 758 27.18 -48.44 29.75
CA GLY A 758 28.59 -48.69 30.01
C GLY A 758 29.55 -48.18 28.95
N THR A 759 29.36 -46.97 28.42
CA THR A 759 30.35 -46.25 27.60
C THR A 759 30.95 -45.07 28.38
N CYS A 760 32.25 -45.12 28.70
CA CYS A 760 32.94 -44.03 29.38
C CYS A 760 33.39 -42.97 28.36
N PHE A 761 32.78 -41.79 28.38
CA PHE A 761 33.21 -40.66 27.57
C PHE A 761 34.32 -39.89 28.28
N ARG A 762 35.47 -39.72 27.61
CA ARG A 762 36.59 -38.91 28.14
C ARG A 762 36.23 -37.42 28.24
N ASN A 763 35.39 -36.93 27.32
CA ASN A 763 34.80 -35.60 27.37
C ASN A 763 33.28 -35.69 27.58
N PRO A 764 32.70 -34.94 28.54
CA PRO A 764 31.26 -34.94 28.78
C PRO A 764 30.44 -34.41 27.59
N SER A 765 31.04 -33.55 26.74
CA SER A 765 30.43 -33.05 25.50
C SER A 765 30.22 -34.14 24.44
N HIS A 766 30.96 -35.24 24.49
CA HIS A 766 30.87 -36.33 23.51
C HIS A 766 29.65 -37.23 23.72
N LYS A 767 28.88 -37.04 24.81
CA LYS A 767 27.61 -37.75 25.05
C LYS A 767 26.56 -37.48 23.96
N CYS A 768 26.67 -36.36 23.22
CA CYS A 768 25.80 -36.09 22.08
C CYS A 768 25.87 -37.16 20.97
N PHE A 769 27.00 -37.86 20.85
CA PHE A 769 27.17 -38.95 19.89
C PHE A 769 26.30 -40.18 20.21
N VAL A 770 25.87 -40.36 21.46
CA VAL A 770 24.93 -41.41 21.86
C VAL A 770 23.56 -41.16 21.22
N PHE A 771 23.08 -39.93 21.31
CA PHE A 771 21.82 -39.52 20.68
C PHE A 771 21.93 -39.54 19.14
N GLU A 772 23.08 -39.15 18.57
CA GLU A 772 23.32 -39.26 17.13
C GLU A 772 23.30 -40.73 16.64
N SER A 773 23.92 -41.63 17.41
CA SER A 773 23.89 -43.08 17.16
C SER A 773 22.47 -43.65 17.21
N PHE A 774 21.68 -43.26 18.23
CA PHE A 774 20.30 -43.68 18.37
C PHE A 774 19.44 -43.26 17.17
N VAL A 775 19.49 -41.98 16.79
CA VAL A 775 18.71 -41.46 15.66
C VAL A 775 19.15 -42.11 14.35
N CYS A 776 20.47 -42.28 14.13
CA CYS A 776 20.96 -42.96 12.93
C CYS A 776 20.48 -44.42 12.86
N LYS A 777 20.57 -45.16 13.97
CA LYS A 777 20.09 -46.55 14.03
C LYS A 777 18.61 -46.66 13.69
N GLN A 778 17.76 -45.78 14.24
CA GLN A 778 16.32 -45.79 13.96
C GLN A 778 15.98 -45.35 12.53
N MET A 779 16.65 -44.33 12.01
CA MET A 779 16.38 -43.78 10.67
C MET A 779 16.87 -44.72 9.56
N PHE A 780 18.02 -45.36 9.73
CA PHE A 780 18.59 -46.31 8.78
C PHE A 780 18.13 -47.77 8.99
N ASP A 781 17.33 -48.06 10.03
CA ASP A 781 16.74 -49.39 10.19
C ASP A 781 15.87 -49.76 8.99
N GLY A 782 16.02 -50.97 8.47
CA GLY A 782 15.31 -51.45 7.29
C GLY A 782 15.77 -50.84 5.95
N PHE A 783 16.94 -50.19 5.89
CA PHE A 783 17.45 -49.54 4.67
C PHE A 783 17.55 -50.46 3.46
N ASN A 784 17.61 -51.79 3.62
CA ASN A 784 17.70 -52.74 2.51
C ASN A 784 16.33 -53.25 2.00
N CYS A 785 15.23 -52.99 2.71
CA CYS A 785 13.88 -53.44 2.33
C CYS A 785 13.16 -52.44 1.40
N PRO A 786 12.23 -52.88 0.54
CA PRO A 786 11.55 -52.01 -0.44
C PRO A 786 10.52 -51.04 0.15
N ASP A 787 9.82 -51.40 1.23
CA ASP A 787 8.78 -50.57 1.86
C ASP A 787 9.07 -50.26 3.35
N PHE A 788 10.34 -50.38 3.80
CA PHE A 788 10.75 -50.29 5.22
C PHE A 788 9.93 -51.17 6.20
N SER A 789 9.12 -52.06 5.66
CA SER A 789 8.24 -53.00 6.32
C SER A 789 8.71 -54.42 6.00
N SER A 790 8.53 -55.32 6.95
CA SER A 790 8.96 -56.71 6.82
C SER A 790 8.23 -57.38 5.65
N GLU A 791 9.01 -58.03 4.79
CA GLU A 791 8.61 -59.01 3.77
C GLU A 791 7.65 -58.54 2.65
N LYS A 792 8.21 -58.09 1.52
CA LYS A 792 7.62 -58.29 0.17
C LYS A 792 8.69 -58.22 -0.93
N ALA A 793 8.54 -59.09 -1.93
CA ALA A 793 9.52 -59.42 -2.96
C ALA A 793 9.88 -58.25 -3.92
N MET A 794 11.10 -58.31 -4.45
CA MET A 794 11.72 -57.30 -5.32
C MET A 794 11.04 -57.17 -6.70
N PRO A 795 10.75 -55.95 -7.22
CA PRO A 795 10.30 -55.77 -8.60
C PRO A 795 11.42 -55.91 -9.66
N GLU A 796 11.04 -56.34 -10.87
CA GLU A 796 11.89 -56.58 -12.04
C GLU A 796 12.75 -55.38 -12.51
N ARG A 797 13.88 -55.71 -13.16
CA ARG A 797 15.00 -54.84 -13.57
C ARG A 797 14.59 -53.53 -14.28
N ASP A 798 13.67 -53.58 -15.23
CA ASP A 798 13.33 -52.41 -16.08
C ASP A 798 12.40 -51.38 -15.40
N LYS A 799 11.73 -51.77 -14.30
CA LYS A 799 10.78 -50.88 -13.61
C LYS A 799 11.45 -50.00 -12.56
N ARG A 800 12.73 -50.23 -12.21
CA ARG A 800 13.42 -49.55 -11.08
C ARG A 800 13.67 -48.06 -11.34
N HIS A 801 14.15 -47.72 -12.52
CA HIS A 801 14.40 -46.31 -12.90
C HIS A 801 13.10 -45.51 -13.12
N VAL A 802 12.06 -46.17 -13.65
CA VAL A 802 10.73 -45.56 -13.86
C VAL A 802 10.00 -45.37 -12.53
N LEU A 803 10.13 -46.32 -11.60
CA LEU A 803 9.62 -46.19 -10.22
C LEU A 803 10.29 -45.04 -9.46
N PHE A 804 11.59 -44.83 -9.65
CA PHE A 804 12.34 -43.71 -9.05
C PHE A 804 11.77 -42.35 -9.49
N LEU A 805 11.60 -42.15 -10.80
CA LEU A 805 11.07 -40.91 -11.36
C LEU A 805 9.62 -40.64 -10.93
N ASN A 806 8.75 -41.65 -11.02
CA ASN A 806 7.34 -41.49 -10.63
C ASN A 806 7.17 -41.20 -9.13
N ARG A 807 7.94 -41.87 -8.26
CA ARG A 807 7.86 -41.64 -6.80
C ARG A 807 8.50 -40.32 -6.37
N TYR A 808 9.52 -39.83 -7.09
CA TYR A 808 10.09 -38.50 -6.87
C TYR A 808 9.07 -37.39 -7.16
N ILE A 809 8.29 -37.54 -8.24
CA ILE A 809 7.21 -36.60 -8.62
C ILE A 809 6.06 -36.61 -7.59
N GLU A 810 5.71 -37.78 -7.05
CA GLU A 810 4.70 -37.88 -5.98
C GLU A 810 5.11 -37.15 -4.69
N LEU A 811 6.42 -37.11 -4.39
CA LEU A 811 6.97 -36.45 -3.20
C LEU A 811 6.91 -34.92 -3.28
N ILE A 812 6.91 -34.35 -4.49
CA ILE A 812 6.71 -32.92 -4.75
C ILE A 812 5.23 -32.55 -4.66
N SER A 813 4.33 -33.51 -4.91
CA SER A 813 2.88 -33.27 -5.04
C SER A 813 2.09 -33.31 -3.72
N ALA A 814 2.77 -33.43 -2.57
CA ALA A 814 2.23 -33.32 -1.20
C ALA A 814 0.83 -33.94 -0.98
N LYS A 815 0.68 -35.24 -1.28
CA LYS A 815 -0.58 -35.97 -1.02
C LYS A 815 -0.60 -36.58 0.40
N PRO A 816 -1.70 -36.46 1.16
CA PRO A 816 -1.80 -36.92 2.55
C PRO A 816 -1.74 -38.46 2.74
N LYS A 817 -1.95 -39.25 1.67
CA LYS A 817 -1.84 -40.73 1.69
C LYS A 817 -0.61 -41.26 0.93
N SER A 818 0.49 -40.49 0.92
CA SER A 818 1.71 -40.91 0.23
C SER A 818 2.50 -41.97 1.03
N PRO A 819 3.26 -42.87 0.37
CA PRO A 819 4.14 -43.82 1.06
C PRO A 819 5.21 -43.11 1.91
N PHE A 820 5.59 -41.89 1.54
CA PHE A 820 6.46 -41.04 2.33
C PHE A 820 5.80 -40.60 3.65
N ALA A 821 4.51 -40.23 3.64
CA ALA A 821 3.80 -39.89 4.87
C ALA A 821 3.73 -41.08 5.84
N SER A 822 3.49 -42.30 5.32
CA SER A 822 3.54 -43.53 6.12
C SER A 822 4.94 -43.81 6.68
N PHE A 823 5.99 -43.56 5.89
CA PHE A 823 7.37 -43.69 6.34
C PHE A 823 7.72 -42.68 7.44
N CYS A 824 7.38 -41.40 7.24
CA CYS A 824 7.60 -40.35 8.22
C CYS A 824 6.89 -40.69 9.54
N HIS A 825 5.64 -41.12 9.48
CA HIS A 825 4.87 -41.50 10.66
C HIS A 825 5.50 -42.69 11.41
N ALA A 826 5.85 -43.76 10.68
CA ALA A 826 6.47 -44.95 11.28
C ALA A 826 7.85 -44.65 11.91
N LYS A 827 8.67 -43.80 11.28
CA LYS A 827 9.98 -43.39 11.80
C LYS A 827 9.86 -42.41 12.95
N TYR A 828 8.88 -41.51 12.93
CA TYR A 828 8.66 -40.54 14.01
C TYR A 828 8.35 -41.25 15.33
N LEU A 829 7.42 -42.22 15.32
CA LEU A 829 7.06 -43.01 16.51
C LEU A 829 8.23 -43.83 17.09
N ARG A 830 9.24 -44.15 16.28
CA ARG A 830 10.44 -44.87 16.73
C ARG A 830 11.52 -43.96 17.30
N VAL A 831 11.61 -42.72 16.82
CA VAL A 831 12.59 -41.73 17.29
C VAL A 831 12.06 -40.98 18.51
N VAL A 832 10.79 -40.59 18.48
CA VAL A 832 10.12 -39.87 19.58
C VAL A 832 9.02 -40.76 20.14
N HIS A 833 9.25 -41.29 21.33
CA HIS A 833 8.25 -42.09 22.02
C HIS A 833 7.09 -41.20 22.49
N PRO A 834 5.82 -41.66 22.50
CA PRO A 834 4.66 -40.85 22.92
C PRO A 834 4.81 -40.23 24.33
N LYS A 835 5.51 -40.90 25.24
CA LYS A 835 5.85 -40.37 26.58
C LYS A 835 6.87 -39.21 26.54
N MET A 836 7.79 -39.25 25.58
CA MET A 836 8.73 -38.17 25.34
C MET A 836 8.00 -36.97 24.72
N GLU A 837 7.13 -37.20 23.74
CA GLU A 837 6.31 -36.16 23.12
C GLU A 837 5.40 -35.46 24.16
N ALA A 838 4.73 -36.23 25.02
CA ALA A 838 3.90 -35.69 26.09
C ALA A 838 4.71 -34.81 27.06
N SER A 839 5.96 -35.16 27.34
CA SER A 839 6.85 -34.36 28.19
C SER A 839 7.43 -33.13 27.49
N LEU A 840 7.64 -33.19 26.17
CA LEU A 840 8.20 -32.08 25.40
C LEU A 840 7.14 -31.00 25.08
N PHE A 841 5.89 -31.42 24.84
CA PHE A 841 4.84 -30.52 24.33
C PHE A 841 3.59 -30.40 25.22
N GLY A 842 3.51 -31.15 26.33
CA GLY A 842 2.46 -31.00 27.35
C GLY A 842 1.04 -31.48 26.97
N SER A 843 0.81 -31.90 25.73
CA SER A 843 -0.47 -32.45 25.24
C SER A 843 -0.24 -33.71 24.40
N LEU A 844 -1.13 -34.70 24.54
CA LEU A 844 -1.13 -35.99 23.83
C LEU A 844 -2.03 -35.98 22.57
N GLU A 845 -2.25 -34.81 21.97
CA GLU A 845 -3.26 -34.64 20.91
C GLU A 845 -2.72 -34.56 19.46
N SER A 846 -1.41 -34.71 19.23
CA SER A 846 -0.80 -34.55 17.89
C SER A 846 -0.90 -35.78 16.96
N ILE A 847 -1.40 -36.93 17.43
CA ILE A 847 -1.42 -38.18 16.64
C ILE A 847 -2.82 -38.54 16.12
N ALA A 848 -3.89 -37.91 16.63
CA ALA A 848 -5.27 -38.25 16.26
C ALA A 848 -5.87 -37.37 15.15
N SER A 849 -5.39 -36.15 14.94
CA SER A 849 -5.82 -35.30 13.82
C SER A 849 -4.86 -35.45 12.64
N SER A 850 -5.39 -35.78 11.48
CA SER A 850 -4.68 -35.75 10.19
C SER A 850 -4.40 -34.30 9.74
N GLU A 851 -3.90 -33.45 10.64
CA GLU A 851 -3.50 -32.06 10.39
C GLU A 851 -2.00 -31.89 10.64
N PRO A 852 -1.27 -31.21 9.74
CA PRO A 852 0.16 -30.99 9.89
C PRO A 852 0.41 -29.98 11.02
N LEU A 853 0.91 -30.45 12.17
CA LEU A 853 1.46 -29.57 13.20
C LEU A 853 2.68 -28.83 12.63
N GLU A 854 2.58 -27.51 12.46
CA GLU A 854 3.68 -26.63 12.05
C GLU A 854 4.61 -26.29 13.23
N THR A 855 5.10 -27.29 13.95
CA THR A 855 6.15 -27.04 14.95
C THR A 855 7.53 -27.05 14.27
N PRO A 856 8.47 -26.17 14.69
CA PRO A 856 9.83 -26.16 14.14
C PRO A 856 10.52 -27.51 14.35
N PHE A 857 10.21 -28.22 15.45
CA PHE A 857 10.68 -29.58 15.72
C PHE A 857 10.22 -30.60 14.67
N PHE A 858 8.93 -30.64 14.35
CA PHE A 858 8.38 -31.57 13.35
C PHE A 858 8.86 -31.24 11.94
N SER A 859 9.03 -29.96 11.61
CA SER A 859 9.58 -29.52 10.32
C SER A 859 11.03 -29.99 10.13
N ALA A 860 11.87 -29.89 11.17
CA ALA A 860 13.25 -30.37 11.15
C ALA A 860 13.31 -31.91 11.03
N PHE A 861 12.42 -32.62 11.71
CA PHE A 861 12.27 -34.07 11.57
C PHE A 861 11.87 -34.46 10.13
N CYS A 862 10.89 -33.77 9.54
CA CYS A 862 10.44 -34.05 8.17
C CYS A 862 11.55 -33.80 7.14
N GLU A 863 12.36 -32.75 7.32
CA GLU A 863 13.49 -32.47 6.43
C GLU A 863 14.54 -33.60 6.50
N MET A 864 14.87 -34.06 7.71
CA MET A 864 15.76 -35.21 7.92
C MET A 864 15.19 -36.48 7.26
N ALA A 865 13.92 -36.81 7.52
CA ALA A 865 13.26 -37.99 6.96
C ALA A 865 13.21 -37.96 5.43
N LYS A 866 12.96 -36.79 4.84
CA LYS A 866 13.01 -36.57 3.39
C LYS A 866 14.38 -36.87 2.81
N ARG A 867 15.45 -36.42 3.46
CA ARG A 867 16.83 -36.64 3.00
C ARG A 867 17.21 -38.12 3.07
N VAL A 868 16.88 -38.81 4.16
CA VAL A 868 17.10 -40.27 4.30
C VAL A 868 16.31 -41.06 3.25
N TRP A 869 15.05 -40.70 3.02
CA TRP A 869 14.20 -41.36 2.01
C TRP A 869 14.78 -41.21 0.59
N LEU A 870 15.21 -40.01 0.22
CA LEU A 870 15.84 -39.76 -1.08
C LEU A 870 17.19 -40.46 -1.22
N LEU A 871 17.99 -40.55 -0.15
CA LEU A 871 19.27 -41.27 -0.15
C LEU A 871 19.07 -42.76 -0.45
N ARG A 872 17.97 -43.37 0.06
CA ARG A 872 17.59 -44.74 -0.27
C ARG A 872 17.22 -44.91 -1.74
N HIS A 873 16.41 -44.00 -2.29
CA HIS A 873 16.05 -44.05 -3.71
C HIS A 873 17.25 -43.87 -4.62
N LEU A 874 18.21 -43.03 -4.23
CA LEU A 874 19.50 -42.91 -4.89
C LEU A 874 20.29 -44.23 -4.78
N ALA A 875 20.31 -44.88 -3.61
CA ALA A 875 20.93 -46.20 -3.43
C ALA A 875 20.32 -47.28 -4.34
N LEU A 876 19.00 -47.25 -4.57
CA LEU A 876 18.27 -48.17 -5.45
C LEU A 876 18.53 -47.91 -6.95
N SER A 877 19.05 -46.73 -7.30
CA SER A 877 19.38 -46.37 -8.68
C SER A 877 20.73 -46.93 -9.14
N PHE A 878 21.60 -47.37 -8.23
CA PHE A 878 22.89 -47.99 -8.58
C PHE A 878 22.71 -49.46 -9.00
N GLU A 879 23.38 -49.84 -10.09
CA GLU A 879 23.36 -51.23 -10.61
C GLU A 879 24.00 -52.23 -9.65
N SER A 880 25.07 -51.82 -8.95
CA SER A 880 25.68 -52.60 -7.87
C SER A 880 24.93 -52.31 -6.57
N GLY A 881 24.17 -53.28 -6.07
CA GLY A 881 23.38 -53.12 -4.84
C GLY A 881 24.19 -52.50 -3.69
N VAL A 882 23.63 -51.47 -3.06
CA VAL A 882 24.23 -50.80 -1.90
C VAL A 882 23.85 -51.54 -0.63
N SER A 883 24.85 -51.94 0.17
CA SER A 883 24.62 -52.59 1.48
C SER A 883 25.16 -51.74 2.62
N THR A 884 24.38 -51.59 3.69
CA THR A 884 24.78 -50.94 4.94
C THR A 884 25.53 -51.90 5.86
N PHE A 885 26.57 -51.44 6.54
CA PHE A 885 27.27 -52.18 7.60
C PHE A 885 27.50 -51.28 8.83
N GLN A 886 27.54 -51.89 10.03
CA GLN A 886 27.73 -51.18 11.30
C GLN A 886 28.70 -51.97 12.18
N ALA A 887 29.66 -51.28 12.82
CA ALA A 887 30.61 -51.90 13.74
C ALA A 887 29.94 -52.24 15.09
N LYS A 888 30.33 -53.35 15.71
CA LYS A 888 29.86 -53.74 17.04
C LYS A 888 30.78 -53.17 18.13
N LYS A 889 30.22 -52.99 19.33
CA LYS A 889 30.98 -52.62 20.52
C LYS A 889 32.02 -53.71 20.82
N GLY A 890 33.29 -53.32 20.93
CA GLY A 890 34.44 -54.22 21.14
C GLY A 890 35.16 -54.68 19.86
N ASP A 891 34.72 -54.25 18.67
CA ASP A 891 35.44 -54.55 17.42
C ASP A 891 36.77 -53.79 17.35
N ARG A 892 37.77 -54.40 16.66
CA ARG A 892 39.05 -53.73 16.38
C ARG A 892 38.87 -52.64 15.33
N PHE A 893 39.45 -51.46 15.57
CA PHE A 893 39.42 -50.35 14.62
C PHE A 893 40.15 -50.70 13.31
N SER A 894 39.52 -50.44 12.18
CA SER A 894 40.12 -50.61 10.84
C SER A 894 39.97 -49.32 10.04
N GLU A 895 41.08 -48.67 9.72
CA GLU A 895 41.09 -47.42 8.93
C GLU A 895 40.44 -47.56 7.54
N VAL A 896 40.36 -48.77 6.99
CA VAL A 896 39.74 -49.03 5.68
C VAL A 896 38.21 -48.93 5.75
N TYR A 897 37.62 -49.39 6.87
CA TYR A 897 36.16 -49.50 7.03
C TYR A 897 35.57 -48.49 8.02
N MET A 898 36.41 -47.85 8.84
CA MET A 898 35.98 -47.04 9.98
C MET A 898 36.70 -45.68 10.03
N GLU A 899 35.96 -44.65 10.40
CA GLU A 899 36.44 -43.28 10.63
C GLU A 899 36.24 -42.93 12.13
N SER A 900 37.31 -42.50 12.81
CA SER A 900 37.24 -42.09 14.23
C SER A 900 36.72 -40.65 14.36
N LEU A 901 35.79 -40.42 15.28
CA LEU A 901 35.21 -39.09 15.57
C LEU A 901 35.95 -38.29 16.68
N GLY A 902 37.02 -38.84 17.27
CA GLY A 902 37.85 -38.17 18.27
C GLY A 902 39.32 -38.09 17.87
N ASP A 903 39.93 -36.92 18.02
CA ASP A 903 41.33 -36.63 17.64
C ASP A 903 42.35 -37.38 18.51
N ASP A 904 42.02 -37.66 19.78
CA ASP A 904 42.97 -38.19 20.78
C ASP A 904 43.14 -39.73 20.77
N ALA A 905 42.32 -40.45 20.00
CA ALA A 905 42.28 -41.92 20.04
C ALA A 905 43.35 -42.61 19.17
N ARG A 906 44.08 -41.86 18.34
CA ARG A 906 45.18 -42.37 17.50
C ARG A 906 46.45 -42.73 18.29
N LEU A 907 46.47 -42.49 19.60
CA LEU A 907 47.64 -42.65 20.47
C LEU A 907 47.73 -44.02 21.17
N GLN A 908 46.71 -44.89 21.07
CA GLN A 908 46.74 -46.24 21.66
C GLN A 908 47.13 -47.31 20.63
N PRO A 909 47.88 -48.37 21.03
CA PRO A 909 48.39 -49.39 20.10
C PRO A 909 47.30 -50.32 19.53
N GLU A 910 46.15 -50.49 20.19
CA GLU A 910 44.99 -51.25 19.69
C GLU A 910 43.66 -50.60 20.13
N PRO A 911 43.15 -49.56 19.44
CA PRO A 911 41.89 -48.93 19.83
C PRO A 911 40.68 -49.82 19.51
N LEU A 912 39.79 -49.97 20.51
CA LEU A 912 38.55 -50.74 20.39
C LEU A 912 37.35 -49.81 20.16
N VAL A 913 36.39 -50.28 19.37
CA VAL A 913 35.16 -49.55 19.08
C VAL A 913 34.26 -49.52 20.32
N ALA A 914 33.99 -48.33 20.84
CA ALA A 914 33.09 -48.11 21.95
C ALA A 914 31.63 -47.97 21.51
N LEU A 915 31.41 -47.23 20.42
CA LEU A 915 30.09 -46.91 19.88
C LEU A 915 30.17 -46.66 18.37
N SER A 916 29.27 -47.26 17.59
CA SER A 916 29.08 -46.88 16.18
C SER A 916 28.09 -45.72 16.09
N VAL A 917 28.51 -44.58 15.55
CA VAL A 917 27.67 -43.36 15.47
C VAL A 917 26.91 -43.30 14.15
N VAL A 918 27.57 -43.59 13.03
CA VAL A 918 26.97 -43.56 11.69
C VAL A 918 27.28 -44.84 10.94
N PRO A 919 26.29 -45.52 10.32
CA PRO A 919 26.54 -46.74 9.53
C PRO A 919 27.39 -46.45 8.28
N GLY A 920 28.21 -47.43 7.89
CA GLY A 920 28.97 -47.43 6.65
C GLY A 920 28.16 -48.00 5.48
N PHE A 921 28.55 -47.66 4.25
CA PHE A 921 27.90 -48.13 3.01
C PHE A 921 28.91 -48.78 2.08
N LYS A 922 28.54 -49.92 1.49
CA LYS A 922 29.31 -50.57 0.43
C LYS A 922 28.56 -50.43 -0.90
N ILE A 923 29.18 -49.76 -1.85
CA ILE A 923 28.63 -49.45 -3.18
C ILE A 923 29.55 -50.11 -4.20
N GLY A 924 29.23 -51.34 -4.62
CA GLY A 924 30.09 -52.12 -5.51
C GLY A 924 31.49 -52.34 -4.91
N LYS A 925 32.52 -51.66 -5.48
CA LYS A 925 33.91 -51.69 -5.01
C LYS A 925 34.28 -50.52 -4.08
N THR A 926 33.44 -49.51 -3.96
CA THR A 926 33.69 -48.33 -3.12
C THR A 926 33.08 -48.54 -1.74
N ILE A 927 33.87 -48.30 -0.70
CA ILE A 927 33.45 -48.39 0.70
C ILE A 927 33.37 -46.97 1.27
N VAL A 928 32.22 -46.65 1.85
CA VAL A 928 32.01 -45.47 2.70
C VAL A 928 32.23 -45.93 4.14
N GLN A 929 33.22 -45.33 4.79
CA GLN A 929 33.61 -45.67 6.16
C GLN A 929 32.45 -45.43 7.15
N CYS A 930 32.32 -46.32 8.12
CA CYS A 930 31.42 -46.18 9.27
C CYS A 930 32.06 -45.22 10.29
N GLN A 931 31.30 -44.26 10.84
CA GLN A 931 31.84 -43.36 11.86
C GLN A 931 31.69 -44.02 13.24
N VAL A 932 32.80 -44.16 13.95
CA VAL A 932 32.90 -44.85 15.24
C VAL A 932 33.57 -43.96 16.29
N TYR A 933 33.17 -44.15 17.53
CA TYR A 933 33.82 -43.61 18.71
C TYR A 933 34.69 -44.70 19.34
N LEU A 934 35.94 -44.36 19.66
CA LEU A 934 36.95 -45.28 20.20
C LEU A 934 37.11 -45.05 21.71
N CYS A 935 37.42 -46.12 22.45
CA CYS A 935 37.78 -46.08 23.88
C CYS A 935 39.26 -46.38 24.09
#